data_AF-A0A937T201-F1
#
_entry.id   AF-A0A937T201-F1
#
_cell.length_a   1.000
_cell.length_b   1.000
_cell.length_c   1.000
_cell.angle_alpha   90.00
_cell.angle_beta   90.00
_cell.angle_gamma   90.00
#
_symmetry.space_group_name_H-M   'P 1'
#
loop_
_entity.id
_entity.type
_entity.pdbx_description
1 polymer ?
#
loop_
_entity_poly.entity_id
_entity_poly.type
_entity_poly.pdbx_seq_one_letter_code
_entity_poly.pdbx_strand_id
1 'polypeptide(L)'
;MLVQARFNVRRPVFLFLMLLIAVLLSATRTLGGEPPQATTPATGETGKPDSLKSLLNAPMLFVKRHAYFAGHIYDDYITWHPGGGIYILENPWESPEKHRIRTVIDPTTNETLGEGVYRDAELSWGAKRVLFAFKGTQDGHTCIYEIGIDGQGLRRLTNPDEDCACPPQEDRTGRGHHDITPAYLPDGRIVFTSTRPRALVPCFNSGVDTLHVMDGDGGNIHSISVNNVNEFDPAVLHDGRILFGRWEYVDKTALYMQSLWTIAPDGRMEEALFANNLAKPTAILDARSVPGSHLIAACLTPHNGQAVGAIVTIDPHKGKNDLDAITNFTPEYPTEMDQGLKRGPCDPWPLSEEVMLISNNAEDRAKIQIIHSDGRRDLVYADPEFSCYSPTLIKPRPNPPVVPPSCDPEQTGRFLVTDIYRGMPGIERGTVKRLRIVEETARTSGLPPGGRWWNQAFLVSWQGAYVVKNILGTVPVHDDGSAYFEAPAGRALYFEALDEQNREIQRMRSFVKATPGVTRSCIGCHEHKYSAPIRPDDLPLAMTSEPAVPEAESWGSGFVDYATMVQPIFDRHCVGCHGGEQDIAKGIDLSGGWTWAFNISYETLLKNCLSGFLNCHNSSVHTSELLPPRSIGSGGAPLADLLLAGHEGRIKEMSRAEIDLVLAWMDTNSNYYGSWDYTPHATANALLSVAGPLTAVMQQAGCTRCHASGHIGNDWVNLERPEWSRILRAPMAKSDGGLGLAMCRNRQARAGYPLVTQRVQPPDMVVPSRQPEWDDSGEVNVSLLPNGDPHYREMLEIIRRIRAEVLAQPRVDMPGAEIVGGECRMQILPPLPLVSPQPSAAAAADGTVQLSWPRTTETIGFQYELHRGDSPQFAPDGSTYLGLTTAGRYVDTAASPGKQVYAVVITKDTQKGVPSYVAVDVPQPQPPETPVGLAAKPAPGEVALTWSAALYPNVRYHVFRRQAGDQGIQQLTEAPIASATFFDLSVESGKEYAYTVRSVDRRGQVSDASPAATAVPLPLVRDPVFTASMTKDAAGQLLDGRKVRGQLRGKARVAEGVLTLGEGGYVTFGHQPEFDIRHALTIECWVRIDEPAKMPVVMACGEFNRTGWFLQNYGGRWRWHIGGVSCDGGKSVVGDWMHLVGTFDGRRARLYQSGRLVADVPCVPNRGPWTGPLCVGQYSRAAQDYQVKGLVSGVKIYQRALSAAEVASSSKDPPRMIGGT
;
A
#
# COMPACT_ATOMS: atom_id res chain seq x y z
N MET A 1 44.67 -12.80 -7.21
CA MET A 1 45.84 -12.96 -6.31
C MET A 1 45.37 -12.79 -4.88
N LEU A 2 45.19 -13.91 -4.16
CA LEU A 2 44.82 -13.94 -2.74
C LEU A 2 46.05 -13.63 -1.88
N VAL A 3 45.90 -12.81 -0.84
CA VAL A 3 46.77 -12.88 0.34
C VAL A 3 45.90 -12.88 1.59
N GLN A 4 45.98 -14.00 2.30
CA GLN A 4 45.48 -14.23 3.65
C GLN A 4 46.15 -13.27 4.63
N ALA A 5 45.37 -12.68 5.55
CA ALA A 5 45.88 -12.18 6.82
C ALA A 5 45.06 -12.80 7.96
N ARG A 6 45.59 -13.88 8.53
CA ARG A 6 45.22 -14.37 9.86
C ARG A 6 45.76 -13.38 10.88
N PHE A 7 44.91 -12.88 11.79
CA PHE A 7 45.38 -12.30 13.04
C PHE A 7 44.97 -13.15 14.23
N ASN A 8 46.03 -13.66 14.85
CA ASN A 8 46.11 -14.41 16.08
C ASN A 8 46.36 -13.37 17.19
N VAL A 9 45.48 -13.23 18.18
CA VAL A 9 45.78 -12.41 19.38
C VAL A 9 45.43 -13.20 20.64
N ARG A 10 46.49 -13.48 21.39
CA ARG A 10 46.52 -14.10 22.71
C ARG A 10 45.96 -13.16 23.78
N ARG A 11 45.37 -13.78 24.81
CA ARG A 11 45.01 -13.28 26.16
C ARG A 11 45.98 -12.24 26.74
N PRO A 12 45.52 -11.30 27.60
CA PRO A 12 45.48 -11.60 29.05
C PRO A 12 44.39 -10.84 29.84
N VAL A 13 43.44 -11.54 30.48
CA VAL A 13 42.97 -11.28 31.86
C VAL A 13 42.37 -12.59 32.36
N PHE A 14 43.23 -13.44 32.92
CA PHE A 14 42.88 -14.72 33.54
C PHE A 14 43.44 -14.71 34.96
N LEU A 15 43.12 -13.69 35.75
CA LEU A 15 43.65 -13.54 37.12
C LEU A 15 42.82 -12.54 37.94
N PHE A 16 41.50 -12.74 37.99
CA PHE A 16 40.67 -12.12 39.05
C PHE A 16 39.39 -12.91 39.37
N LEU A 17 38.99 -13.87 38.53
CA LEU A 17 37.78 -14.68 38.73
C LEU A 17 38.04 -16.09 39.31
N MET A 18 39.29 -16.42 39.67
CA MET A 18 39.64 -17.72 40.29
C MET A 18 39.70 -17.69 41.83
N LEU A 19 39.43 -16.55 42.48
CA LEU A 19 39.45 -16.46 43.94
C LEU A 19 38.07 -16.58 44.62
N LEU A 20 36.95 -16.61 43.88
CA LEU A 20 35.61 -16.73 44.47
C LEU A 20 35.01 -18.15 44.45
N ILE A 21 35.67 -19.11 43.78
CA ILE A 21 35.16 -20.49 43.65
C ILE A 21 35.68 -21.42 44.76
N ALA A 22 36.59 -20.95 45.62
CA ALA A 22 37.22 -21.78 46.66
C ALA A 22 36.57 -21.70 48.06
N VAL A 23 35.44 -20.99 48.27
CA VAL A 23 34.85 -20.82 49.61
C VAL A 23 33.42 -21.39 49.75
N LEU A 24 32.76 -21.86 48.68
CA LEU A 24 31.36 -22.31 48.77
C LEU A 24 31.13 -23.79 48.46
N LEU A 25 32.14 -24.64 48.68
CA LEU A 25 31.97 -26.10 48.79
C LEU A 25 32.37 -26.57 50.19
N SER A 26 31.43 -26.54 51.15
CA SER A 26 31.36 -27.55 52.22
C SER A 26 30.04 -27.46 53.02
N ALA A 27 29.00 -28.17 52.58
CA ALA A 27 28.00 -28.72 53.51
C ALA A 27 27.19 -29.85 52.85
N THR A 28 27.42 -31.07 53.34
CA THR A 28 26.49 -32.21 53.52
C THR A 28 25.79 -32.80 52.28
N ARG A 29 26.22 -33.97 51.78
CA ARG A 29 25.88 -35.36 52.19
C ARG A 29 24.48 -35.85 51.73
N THR A 30 24.52 -36.72 50.71
CA THR A 30 23.81 -38.01 50.53
C THR A 30 22.37 -38.13 51.01
N LEU A 31 21.46 -38.43 50.07
CA LEU A 31 20.53 -39.58 50.08
C LEU A 31 19.83 -39.66 48.71
N GLY A 32 19.81 -40.86 48.12
CA GLY A 32 19.16 -41.14 46.84
C GLY A 32 17.64 -41.24 46.96
N GLY A 33 16.95 -40.95 45.85
CA GLY A 33 15.53 -41.16 45.64
C GLY A 33 15.14 -40.73 44.23
N GLU A 34 14.58 -41.65 43.45
CA GLU A 34 14.05 -41.42 42.10
C GLU A 34 12.92 -40.36 42.10
N PRO A 35 12.77 -39.55 41.03
CA PRO A 35 11.56 -38.76 40.81
C PRO A 35 10.42 -39.61 40.21
N PRO A 36 9.15 -39.21 40.43
CA PRO A 36 8.01 -40.13 40.42
C PRO A 36 7.48 -40.44 39.02
N GLN A 37 7.04 -41.70 38.85
CA GLN A 37 6.23 -42.16 37.71
C GLN A 37 4.94 -41.33 37.60
N ALA A 38 4.79 -40.62 36.48
CA ALA A 38 3.51 -40.09 36.05
C ALA A 38 2.68 -41.21 35.45
N THR A 39 1.52 -41.45 36.08
CA THR A 39 0.50 -42.42 35.69
C THR A 39 -0.15 -42.04 34.36
N THR A 40 -0.18 -43.00 33.44
CA THR A 40 -0.88 -42.98 32.16
C THR A 40 -2.40 -42.93 32.36
N PRO A 41 -3.13 -42.03 31.68
CA PRO A 41 -4.51 -42.29 31.30
C PRO A 41 -4.51 -43.03 29.96
N ALA A 42 -5.05 -44.24 29.95
CA ALA A 42 -5.34 -44.98 28.73
C ALA A 42 -6.55 -44.35 28.01
N THR A 43 -6.30 -43.75 26.85
CA THR A 43 -7.35 -43.47 25.84
C THR A 43 -6.77 -43.63 24.44
N GLY A 44 -7.09 -44.76 23.81
CA GLY A 44 -7.15 -45.02 22.37
C GLY A 44 -6.12 -44.37 21.46
N GLU A 45 -5.00 -45.04 21.22
CA GLU A 45 -4.18 -44.82 20.03
C GLU A 45 -4.97 -45.25 18.78
N THR A 46 -5.40 -44.27 17.99
CA THR A 46 -5.73 -44.49 16.59
C THR A 46 -4.53 -44.08 15.73
N GLY A 47 -3.79 -45.10 15.28
CA GLY A 47 -2.91 -45.16 14.10
C GLY A 47 -2.13 -43.90 13.68
N LYS A 48 -0.90 -43.74 14.18
CA LYS A 48 0.12 -42.95 13.48
C LYS A 48 0.69 -43.79 12.32
N PRO A 49 0.86 -43.25 11.10
CA PRO A 49 1.42 -44.01 10.00
C PRO A 49 2.90 -44.34 10.25
N ASP A 50 3.29 -45.59 9.99
CA ASP A 50 4.67 -46.09 10.15
C ASP A 50 5.68 -45.38 9.23
N SER A 51 5.22 -44.85 8.09
CA SER A 51 5.99 -43.99 7.18
C SER A 51 5.13 -42.82 6.73
N LEU A 52 5.71 -41.61 6.77
CA LEU A 52 5.09 -40.38 6.28
C LEU A 52 4.76 -40.48 4.78
N LYS A 53 5.52 -41.26 4.00
CA LYS A 53 5.25 -41.47 2.57
C LYS A 53 3.86 -42.02 2.28
N SER A 54 3.24 -42.73 3.22
CA SER A 54 1.85 -43.22 3.09
C SER A 54 0.82 -42.08 3.00
N LEU A 55 1.19 -40.86 3.38
CA LEU A 55 0.36 -39.66 3.26
C LEU A 55 0.37 -39.07 1.84
N LEU A 56 1.27 -39.52 0.97
CA LEU A 56 1.34 -39.10 -0.42
C LEU A 56 0.27 -39.86 -1.23
N ASN A 57 -0.72 -39.13 -1.72
CA ASN A 57 -1.92 -39.71 -2.35
C ASN A 57 -2.12 -39.33 -3.82
N ALA A 58 -1.09 -38.78 -4.46
CA ALA A 58 -1.11 -38.38 -5.86
C ALA A 58 0.31 -38.47 -6.44
N PRO A 59 0.47 -38.58 -7.78
CA PRO A 59 1.75 -38.38 -8.44
C PRO A 59 2.39 -37.03 -8.06
N MET A 60 3.70 -36.94 -8.17
CA MET A 60 4.46 -35.74 -7.79
C MET A 60 5.24 -35.19 -8.98
N LEU A 61 5.01 -33.93 -9.33
CA LEU A 61 5.82 -33.13 -10.25
C LEU A 61 7.07 -32.63 -9.52
N PHE A 62 8.21 -32.61 -10.21
CA PHE A 62 9.45 -32.03 -9.70
C PHE A 62 10.42 -31.66 -10.83
N VAL A 63 11.39 -30.80 -10.51
CA VAL A 63 12.43 -30.34 -11.44
C VAL A 63 13.74 -31.05 -11.15
N LYS A 64 14.40 -31.59 -12.17
CA LYS A 64 15.79 -32.03 -12.11
C LYS A 64 16.68 -30.95 -12.70
N ARG A 65 17.72 -30.53 -11.97
CA ARG A 65 18.78 -29.61 -12.45
C ARG A 65 20.08 -29.85 -11.70
N HIS A 66 21.21 -29.41 -12.26
CA HIS A 66 22.48 -29.45 -11.52
C HIS A 66 22.43 -28.53 -10.29
N ALA A 67 23.19 -28.90 -9.26
CA ALA A 67 23.36 -28.05 -8.09
C ALA A 67 24.12 -26.77 -8.50
N TYR A 68 23.69 -25.63 -7.97
CA TYR A 68 24.34 -24.35 -8.14
C TYR A 68 24.58 -23.73 -6.76
N PHE A 69 25.48 -22.74 -6.72
CA PHE A 69 25.68 -21.89 -5.55
C PHE A 69 25.53 -20.46 -5.99
N ALA A 70 24.46 -19.80 -5.53
CA ALA A 70 24.21 -18.40 -5.77
C ALA A 70 25.04 -17.55 -4.79
N GLY A 71 25.52 -16.39 -5.24
CA GLY A 71 26.22 -15.44 -4.37
C GLY A 71 25.23 -14.74 -3.43
N HIS A 72 24.03 -14.49 -3.95
CA HIS A 72 22.90 -13.90 -3.24
C HIS A 72 21.63 -14.66 -3.59
N ILE A 73 20.61 -14.57 -2.74
CA ILE A 73 19.34 -15.27 -2.94
C ILE A 73 18.56 -14.86 -4.20
N TYR A 74 18.94 -13.74 -4.83
CA TYR A 74 18.25 -13.13 -5.97
C TYR A 74 19.07 -13.15 -7.26
N ASP A 75 20.24 -13.79 -7.28
CA ASP A 75 21.08 -13.92 -8.48
C ASP A 75 21.14 -15.35 -9.02
N ASP A 76 20.28 -16.25 -8.52
CA ASP A 76 20.41 -17.66 -8.83
C ASP A 76 20.00 -18.03 -10.28
N TYR A 77 19.02 -17.33 -10.83
CA TYR A 77 18.48 -17.52 -12.20
C TYR A 77 19.40 -17.03 -13.30
N ILE A 78 20.46 -16.34 -12.91
CA ILE A 78 21.49 -15.86 -13.80
C ILE A 78 22.46 -16.99 -14.16
N THR A 79 22.75 -17.88 -13.21
CA THR A 79 23.72 -18.95 -13.41
C THR A 79 23.24 -19.95 -14.45
N TRP A 80 24.14 -20.40 -15.33
CA TRP A 80 23.81 -21.36 -16.40
C TRP A 80 24.56 -22.67 -16.17
N HIS A 81 23.86 -23.61 -15.51
CA HIS A 81 24.29 -24.98 -15.29
C HIS A 81 23.30 -25.92 -15.98
N PRO A 82 23.39 -26.06 -17.31
CA PRO A 82 22.36 -26.69 -18.13
C PRO A 82 22.28 -28.20 -17.84
N GLY A 83 21.07 -28.76 -17.94
CA GLY A 83 20.83 -30.19 -17.74
C GLY A 83 19.61 -30.48 -16.88
N GLY A 84 19.03 -31.65 -17.08
CA GLY A 84 17.78 -32.08 -16.44
C GLY A 84 16.54 -31.63 -17.21
N GLY A 85 15.46 -31.31 -16.49
CA GLY A 85 14.12 -31.12 -17.05
C GLY A 85 13.02 -31.23 -15.99
N ILE A 86 11.77 -31.36 -16.44
CA ILE A 86 10.59 -31.49 -15.58
C ILE A 86 10.04 -32.91 -15.67
N TYR A 87 9.82 -33.54 -14.51
CA TYR A 87 9.48 -34.96 -14.40
C TYR A 87 8.33 -35.19 -13.42
N ILE A 88 7.70 -36.36 -13.54
CA ILE A 88 6.62 -36.84 -12.69
C ILE A 88 7.04 -38.16 -12.06
N LEU A 89 7.02 -38.24 -10.74
CA LEU A 89 7.07 -39.47 -9.99
C LEU A 89 5.63 -40.00 -9.81
N GLU A 90 5.29 -41.07 -10.50
CA GLU A 90 3.91 -41.59 -10.59
C GLU A 90 3.44 -42.29 -9.30
N ASN A 91 4.37 -42.69 -8.43
CA ASN A 91 4.09 -43.47 -7.22
C ASN A 91 5.02 -43.08 -6.04
N PRO A 92 4.97 -41.82 -5.57
CA PRO A 92 5.89 -41.31 -4.55
C PRO A 92 5.75 -41.96 -3.16
N TRP A 93 4.64 -42.65 -2.90
CA TRP A 93 4.41 -43.42 -1.67
C TRP A 93 5.21 -44.74 -1.60
N GLU A 94 5.72 -45.24 -2.72
CA GLU A 94 6.46 -46.51 -2.77
C GLU A 94 7.93 -46.37 -2.33
N SER A 95 8.62 -47.51 -2.18
CA SER A 95 10.08 -47.55 -2.02
C SER A 95 10.81 -47.09 -3.29
N PRO A 96 11.99 -46.44 -3.18
CA PRO A 96 12.80 -45.99 -4.33
C PRO A 96 12.98 -47.01 -5.46
N GLU A 97 13.19 -48.28 -5.10
CA GLU A 97 13.38 -49.40 -6.03
C GLU A 97 12.18 -49.64 -6.98
N LYS A 98 11.00 -49.12 -6.65
CA LYS A 98 9.74 -49.31 -7.39
C LYS A 98 9.25 -48.02 -8.05
N HIS A 99 10.00 -46.93 -7.95
CA HIS A 99 9.58 -45.64 -8.51
C HIS A 99 9.47 -45.69 -10.02
N ARG A 100 8.39 -45.09 -10.53
CA ARG A 100 8.14 -44.91 -11.96
C ARG A 100 8.20 -43.42 -12.25
N ILE A 101 9.17 -43.04 -13.09
CA ILE A 101 9.40 -41.66 -13.47
C ILE A 101 8.96 -41.48 -14.92
N ARG A 102 8.18 -40.43 -15.16
CA ARG A 102 7.77 -40.01 -16.50
C ARG A 102 8.32 -38.60 -16.77
N THR A 103 8.89 -38.41 -17.94
CA THR A 103 9.34 -37.09 -18.41
C THR A 103 8.15 -36.26 -18.89
N VAL A 104 8.10 -35.00 -18.50
CA VAL A 104 7.17 -34.00 -19.08
C VAL A 104 7.89 -33.24 -20.19
N ILE A 105 9.05 -32.68 -19.89
CA ILE A 105 9.92 -32.00 -20.85
C ILE A 105 11.38 -32.08 -20.41
N ASP A 106 12.24 -32.45 -21.36
CA ASP A 106 13.70 -32.44 -21.24
C ASP A 106 14.35 -32.39 -22.66
N PRO A 107 15.69 -32.33 -22.80
CA PRO A 107 16.36 -32.30 -24.10
C PRO A 107 16.08 -33.49 -25.04
N THR A 108 15.48 -34.57 -24.54
CA THR A 108 15.21 -35.82 -25.27
C THR A 108 13.74 -35.99 -25.68
N THR A 109 12.86 -35.11 -25.20
CA THR A 109 11.43 -35.13 -25.57
C THR A 109 11.16 -34.63 -27.00
N ASN A 110 10.00 -34.98 -27.57
CA ASN A 110 9.60 -34.54 -28.92
C ASN A 110 9.37 -33.03 -28.99
N GLU A 111 8.62 -32.47 -28.04
CA GLU A 111 8.48 -31.03 -27.85
C GLU A 111 9.53 -30.58 -26.82
N THR A 112 10.70 -30.17 -27.31
CA THR A 112 11.84 -29.83 -26.46
C THR A 112 12.32 -28.40 -26.67
N LEU A 113 12.89 -27.83 -25.61
CA LEU A 113 13.64 -26.57 -25.64
C LEU A 113 15.16 -26.79 -25.74
N GLY A 114 15.59 -28.05 -25.82
CA GLY A 114 17.00 -28.44 -25.83
C GLY A 114 17.66 -28.36 -24.46
N GLU A 115 18.99 -28.33 -24.47
CA GLU A 115 19.82 -28.20 -23.27
C GLU A 115 19.67 -26.79 -22.66
N GLY A 116 19.53 -26.71 -21.35
CA GLY A 116 19.34 -25.46 -20.64
C GLY A 116 18.95 -25.66 -19.19
N VAL A 117 18.55 -24.58 -18.52
CA VAL A 117 18.13 -24.60 -17.13
C VAL A 117 16.60 -24.50 -17.06
N TYR A 118 15.96 -25.58 -16.62
CA TYR A 118 14.53 -25.63 -16.31
C TYR A 118 14.33 -25.33 -14.83
N ARG A 119 13.37 -24.45 -14.48
CA ARG A 119 13.10 -24.06 -13.08
C ARG A 119 11.68 -23.54 -12.87
N ASP A 120 11.34 -23.31 -11.61
CA ASP A 120 10.12 -22.62 -11.15
C ASP A 120 8.84 -23.26 -11.73
N ALA A 121 8.74 -24.59 -11.64
CA ALA A 121 7.58 -25.32 -12.16
C ALA A 121 6.34 -25.10 -11.28
N GLU A 122 5.29 -24.51 -11.84
CA GLU A 122 4.02 -24.25 -11.16
C GLU A 122 2.85 -24.95 -11.85
N LEU A 123 2.04 -25.67 -11.07
CA LEU A 123 0.95 -26.49 -11.58
C LEU A 123 -0.37 -25.70 -11.62
N SER A 124 -1.04 -25.70 -12.77
CA SER A 124 -2.40 -25.12 -12.91
C SER A 124 -3.38 -25.66 -11.87
N TRP A 125 -4.39 -24.87 -11.48
CA TRP A 125 -5.40 -25.26 -10.48
C TRP A 125 -6.09 -26.60 -10.77
N GLY A 126 -6.35 -26.88 -12.06
CA GLY A 126 -6.93 -28.14 -12.51
C GLY A 126 -5.94 -29.31 -12.67
N ALA A 127 -4.65 -29.10 -12.38
CA ALA A 127 -3.57 -30.07 -12.52
C ALA A 127 -3.39 -30.65 -13.94
N LYS A 128 -3.56 -29.83 -14.98
CA LYS A 128 -3.47 -30.26 -16.39
C LYS A 128 -2.30 -29.65 -17.17
N ARG A 129 -1.82 -28.49 -16.73
CA ARG A 129 -0.75 -27.71 -17.36
C ARG A 129 0.24 -27.23 -16.32
N VAL A 130 1.48 -27.01 -16.75
CA VAL A 130 2.61 -26.57 -15.94
C VAL A 130 3.19 -25.30 -16.57
N LEU A 131 3.33 -24.25 -15.76
CA LEU A 131 4.19 -23.10 -16.08
C LEU A 131 5.60 -23.39 -15.63
N PHE A 132 6.60 -22.90 -16.34
CA PHE A 132 7.99 -22.98 -15.92
C PHE A 132 8.82 -21.90 -16.60
N ALA A 133 9.99 -21.60 -16.00
CA ALA A 133 10.98 -20.72 -16.58
C ALA A 133 12.12 -21.53 -17.21
N PHE A 134 12.63 -21.07 -18.35
CA PHE A 134 13.73 -21.72 -19.07
C PHE A 134 14.77 -20.72 -19.57
N LYS A 135 16.06 -21.06 -19.36
CA LYS A 135 17.23 -20.33 -19.88
C LYS A 135 18.09 -21.25 -20.75
N GLY A 136 18.12 -20.98 -22.05
CA GLY A 136 18.77 -21.85 -23.05
C GLY A 136 20.27 -21.64 -23.22
N THR A 137 20.81 -20.45 -22.91
CA THR A 137 22.23 -20.14 -23.09
C THR A 137 22.78 -19.33 -21.93
N GLN A 138 24.11 -19.32 -21.75
CA GLN A 138 24.78 -18.62 -20.64
C GLN A 138 24.47 -17.12 -20.57
N ASP A 139 24.52 -16.44 -21.72
CA ASP A 139 24.28 -14.99 -21.87
C ASP A 139 22.88 -14.67 -22.42
N GLY A 140 22.01 -15.70 -22.48
CA GLY A 140 20.65 -15.57 -23.01
C GLY A 140 19.63 -15.22 -21.94
N HIS A 141 18.40 -15.08 -22.42
CA HIS A 141 17.27 -14.64 -21.62
C HIS A 141 16.57 -15.80 -20.93
N THR A 142 15.93 -15.51 -19.80
CA THR A 142 15.02 -16.47 -19.15
C THR A 142 13.59 -16.13 -19.53
N CYS A 143 12.87 -17.12 -20.06
CA CYS A 143 11.50 -16.94 -20.56
C CYS A 143 10.52 -17.88 -19.87
N ILE A 144 9.26 -17.49 -19.84
CA ILE A 144 8.17 -18.30 -19.29
C ILE A 144 7.53 -19.13 -20.39
N TYR A 145 7.30 -20.41 -20.10
CA TYR A 145 6.65 -21.37 -20.96
C TYR A 145 5.49 -22.06 -20.25
N GLU A 146 4.56 -22.59 -21.03
CA GLU A 146 3.49 -23.48 -20.56
C GLU A 146 3.52 -24.79 -21.37
N ILE A 147 3.30 -25.93 -20.71
CA ILE A 147 3.13 -27.24 -21.37
C ILE A 147 2.07 -28.07 -20.65
N GLY A 148 1.41 -29.00 -21.36
CA GLY A 148 0.56 -30.01 -20.75
C GLY A 148 1.34 -30.97 -19.85
N ILE A 149 0.70 -31.51 -18.80
CA ILE A 149 1.31 -32.54 -17.94
C ILE A 149 1.61 -33.86 -18.68
N ASP A 150 1.06 -34.01 -19.87
CA ASP A 150 1.31 -35.10 -20.83
C ASP A 150 2.53 -34.85 -21.72
N GLY A 151 3.16 -33.68 -21.61
CA GLY A 151 4.34 -33.28 -22.41
C GLY A 151 3.99 -32.76 -23.80
N GLN A 152 2.75 -32.29 -24.02
CA GLN A 152 2.30 -31.74 -25.31
C GLN A 152 1.82 -30.30 -25.19
N GLY A 153 1.79 -29.59 -26.32
CA GLY A 153 1.26 -28.23 -26.40
C GLY A 153 2.15 -27.18 -25.75
N LEU A 154 3.47 -27.30 -25.92
CA LEU A 154 4.48 -26.37 -25.47
C LEU A 154 4.26 -24.98 -26.11
N ARG A 155 4.14 -23.95 -25.27
CA ARG A 155 3.98 -22.55 -25.68
C ARG A 155 5.00 -21.66 -24.97
N ARG A 156 5.67 -20.79 -25.73
CA ARG A 156 6.46 -19.68 -25.17
C ARG A 156 5.50 -18.52 -24.87
N LEU A 157 5.44 -18.09 -23.61
CA LEU A 157 4.55 -17.01 -23.17
C LEU A 157 5.25 -15.66 -23.10
N THR A 158 6.56 -15.64 -22.82
CA THR A 158 7.34 -14.41 -22.85
C THR A 158 8.54 -14.51 -23.80
N ASN A 159 8.83 -13.41 -24.48
CA ASN A 159 10.01 -13.27 -25.33
C ASN A 159 10.64 -11.88 -25.11
N PRO A 160 11.80 -11.79 -24.45
CA PRO A 160 12.52 -10.55 -24.25
C PRO A 160 13.66 -10.28 -25.26
N ASP A 161 13.90 -11.18 -26.23
CA ASP A 161 15.12 -11.21 -27.08
C ASP A 161 15.22 -10.04 -28.10
N GLU A 162 14.12 -9.38 -28.48
CA GLU A 162 14.14 -8.42 -29.61
C GLU A 162 14.38 -6.94 -29.24
N ASP A 163 14.15 -6.50 -27.98
CA ASP A 163 13.99 -5.06 -27.67
C ASP A 163 14.74 -4.51 -26.44
N CYS A 164 15.65 -5.28 -25.83
CA CYS A 164 16.21 -4.93 -24.53
C CYS A 164 17.72 -5.02 -24.47
N ALA A 165 18.42 -3.96 -24.92
CA ALA A 165 19.79 -3.73 -24.48
C ALA A 165 19.77 -3.51 -22.96
N CYS A 166 20.02 -4.57 -22.18
CA CYS A 166 20.21 -4.45 -20.74
C CYS A 166 21.46 -3.58 -20.47
N PRO A 167 21.43 -2.69 -19.45
CA PRO A 167 22.64 -2.04 -19.01
C PRO A 167 23.69 -3.12 -18.67
N PRO A 168 25.00 -2.86 -18.90
CA PRO A 168 26.04 -3.84 -18.62
C PRO A 168 25.97 -4.24 -17.16
N GLN A 169 25.50 -5.46 -16.90
CA GLN A 169 25.63 -6.11 -15.60
C GLN A 169 27.10 -6.55 -15.43
N GLU A 170 27.54 -6.82 -14.20
CA GLU A 170 28.92 -7.30 -14.02
C GLU A 170 29.15 -8.59 -14.81
N ASP A 171 30.38 -8.83 -15.22
CA ASP A 171 30.81 -10.08 -15.86
C ASP A 171 30.40 -11.34 -15.06
N ARG A 172 30.19 -11.21 -13.76
CA ARG A 172 29.79 -12.27 -12.83
C ARG A 172 28.30 -12.56 -12.77
N THR A 173 27.45 -11.63 -13.21
CA THR A 173 25.98 -11.75 -13.08
C THR A 173 25.31 -11.92 -14.44
N GLY A 174 26.04 -12.41 -15.45
CA GLY A 174 25.47 -12.78 -16.74
C GLY A 174 24.89 -11.62 -17.54
N ARG A 175 24.45 -11.92 -18.76
CA ARG A 175 23.74 -10.98 -19.64
C ARG A 175 22.34 -11.52 -19.92
N GLY A 176 21.45 -10.62 -20.33
CA GLY A 176 20.09 -10.95 -20.72
C GLY A 176 19.03 -10.35 -19.80
N HIS A 177 17.78 -10.59 -20.18
CA HIS A 177 16.59 -10.21 -19.44
C HIS A 177 15.92 -11.47 -18.92
N HIS A 178 15.38 -11.43 -17.70
CA HIS A 178 14.84 -12.60 -17.01
C HIS A 178 13.38 -12.39 -16.60
N ASP A 179 12.50 -13.25 -17.10
CA ASP A 179 11.14 -13.48 -16.60
C ASP A 179 11.13 -14.83 -15.85
N ILE A 180 10.79 -14.82 -14.56
CA ILE A 180 10.95 -15.98 -13.66
C ILE A 180 9.77 -16.09 -12.69
N THR A 181 9.77 -17.17 -11.89
CA THR A 181 8.79 -17.43 -10.82
C THR A 181 7.30 -17.24 -11.21
N PRO A 182 6.82 -17.88 -12.30
CA PRO A 182 5.44 -17.70 -12.74
C PRO A 182 4.42 -18.41 -11.85
N ALA A 183 3.23 -17.81 -11.67
CA ALA A 183 2.09 -18.44 -11.02
C ALA A 183 0.74 -18.15 -11.69
N TYR A 184 -0.17 -19.13 -11.65
CA TYR A 184 -1.52 -18.98 -12.20
C TYR A 184 -2.44 -18.18 -11.28
N LEU A 185 -3.08 -17.16 -11.83
CA LEU A 185 -4.18 -16.45 -11.19
C LEU A 185 -5.52 -17.19 -11.38
N PRO A 186 -6.49 -17.01 -10.48
CA PRO A 186 -7.76 -17.74 -10.52
C PRO A 186 -8.64 -17.42 -11.73
N ASP A 187 -8.40 -16.29 -12.39
CA ASP A 187 -9.09 -15.84 -13.61
C ASP A 187 -8.39 -16.27 -14.92
N GLY A 188 -7.32 -17.05 -14.83
CA GLY A 188 -6.56 -17.54 -15.98
C GLY A 188 -5.43 -16.63 -16.45
N ARG A 189 -5.24 -15.46 -15.83
CA ARG A 189 -4.03 -14.65 -15.99
C ARG A 189 -2.83 -15.30 -15.31
N ILE A 190 -1.65 -14.75 -15.55
CA ILE A 190 -0.38 -15.23 -14.98
C ILE A 190 0.33 -14.07 -14.31
N VAL A 191 0.78 -14.26 -13.07
CA VAL A 191 1.69 -13.35 -12.35
C VAL A 191 3.11 -13.92 -12.39
N PHE A 192 4.13 -13.07 -12.46
CA PHE A 192 5.54 -13.48 -12.50
C PHE A 192 6.46 -12.32 -12.07
N THR A 193 7.74 -12.61 -11.76
CA THR A 193 8.74 -11.54 -11.57
C THR A 193 9.58 -11.33 -12.82
N SER A 194 9.98 -10.08 -13.06
CA SER A 194 10.65 -9.70 -14.30
C SER A 194 11.61 -8.53 -14.12
N THR A 195 12.80 -8.66 -14.71
CA THR A 195 13.82 -7.59 -14.80
C THR A 195 13.51 -6.48 -15.82
N ARG A 196 12.27 -6.45 -16.36
CA ARG A 196 11.84 -5.54 -17.44
C ARG A 196 11.95 -4.05 -17.08
N PRO A 197 11.87 -3.63 -15.80
CA PRO A 197 12.09 -2.23 -15.42
C PRO A 197 13.47 -1.68 -15.80
N ARG A 198 14.47 -2.54 -16.07
CA ARG A 198 15.88 -2.17 -16.35
C ARG A 198 16.54 -1.36 -15.23
N ALA A 199 16.01 -1.49 -14.01
CA ALA A 199 16.64 -0.98 -12.82
C ALA A 199 17.74 -1.94 -12.34
N LEU A 200 18.71 -1.38 -11.61
CA LEU A 200 19.77 -2.11 -10.95
C LEU A 200 19.60 -2.01 -9.44
N VAL A 201 19.86 -3.12 -8.74
CA VAL A 201 19.85 -3.13 -7.27
C VAL A 201 20.78 -2.01 -6.78
N PRO A 202 20.40 -1.14 -5.83
CA PRO A 202 21.26 0.00 -5.50
C PRO A 202 22.65 -0.43 -5.01
N CYS A 203 22.74 -1.43 -4.14
CA CYS A 203 24.01 -1.91 -3.59
C CYS A 203 24.80 -2.88 -4.51
N PHE A 204 24.22 -3.36 -5.62
CA PHE A 204 24.80 -4.40 -6.47
C PHE A 204 24.38 -4.26 -7.94
N ASN A 205 25.22 -4.60 -8.92
CA ASN A 205 24.92 -4.32 -10.34
C ASN A 205 24.14 -5.45 -11.04
N SER A 206 23.19 -6.07 -10.34
CA SER A 206 22.22 -7.03 -10.91
C SER A 206 20.91 -6.32 -11.27
N GLY A 207 20.20 -6.85 -12.27
CA GLY A 207 18.86 -6.39 -12.60
C GLY A 207 17.87 -6.60 -11.45
N VAL A 208 16.97 -5.63 -11.27
CA VAL A 208 15.86 -5.70 -10.31
C VAL A 208 14.68 -6.40 -10.96
N ASP A 209 14.22 -7.51 -10.40
CA ASP A 209 12.99 -8.18 -10.81
C ASP A 209 11.79 -7.78 -9.93
N THR A 210 10.68 -7.42 -10.58
CA THR A 210 9.44 -7.00 -9.91
C THR A 210 8.23 -7.70 -10.48
N LEU A 211 7.11 -7.68 -9.77
CA LEU A 211 5.87 -8.32 -10.15
C LEU A 211 5.24 -7.71 -11.40
N HIS A 212 4.90 -8.61 -12.31
CA HIS A 212 4.17 -8.34 -13.54
C HIS A 212 3.00 -9.31 -13.67
N VAL A 213 1.98 -8.89 -14.42
CA VAL A 213 0.84 -9.72 -14.79
C VAL A 213 0.71 -9.73 -16.31
N MET A 214 0.28 -10.88 -16.84
CA MET A 214 -0.06 -11.07 -18.25
C MET A 214 -1.33 -11.91 -18.40
N ASP A 215 -1.93 -11.86 -19.58
CA ASP A 215 -3.02 -12.75 -19.96
C ASP A 215 -2.49 -14.18 -20.19
N GLY A 216 -3.36 -15.19 -20.13
CA GLY A 216 -2.97 -16.61 -20.21
C GLY A 216 -2.41 -17.07 -21.58
N ASP A 217 -2.39 -16.17 -22.56
CA ASP A 217 -1.76 -16.35 -23.87
C ASP A 217 -0.40 -15.62 -24.00
N GLY A 218 0.05 -14.92 -22.95
CA GLY A 218 1.28 -14.11 -22.95
C GLY A 218 1.08 -12.65 -23.35
N GLY A 219 -0.15 -12.24 -23.70
CA GLY A 219 -0.49 -10.85 -24.01
C GLY A 219 -0.56 -9.94 -22.77
N ASN A 220 -0.62 -8.63 -23.00
CA ASN A 220 -0.92 -7.62 -21.98
C ASN A 220 0.02 -7.62 -20.76
N ILE A 221 1.32 -7.87 -20.98
CA ILE A 221 2.33 -7.82 -19.92
C ILE A 221 2.42 -6.39 -19.36
N HIS A 222 2.22 -6.24 -18.05
CA HIS A 222 2.43 -4.97 -17.36
C HIS A 222 2.89 -5.18 -15.92
N SER A 223 3.69 -4.24 -15.41
CA SER A 223 4.12 -4.25 -14.01
C SER A 223 2.96 -3.87 -13.09
N ILE A 224 2.84 -4.59 -11.99
CA ILE A 224 1.91 -4.28 -10.89
C ILE A 224 2.63 -3.76 -9.64
N SER A 225 3.96 -3.75 -9.64
CA SER A 225 4.81 -3.23 -8.57
C SER A 225 5.54 -1.95 -9.00
N VAL A 226 6.01 -1.19 -8.01
CA VAL A 226 6.89 -0.03 -8.18
C VAL A 226 8.12 -0.17 -7.30
N ASN A 227 8.57 -1.40 -7.02
CA ASN A 227 9.77 -1.62 -6.22
C ASN A 227 11.06 -1.29 -6.99
N ASN A 228 12.07 -0.79 -6.27
CA ASN A 228 13.41 -0.46 -6.80
C ASN A 228 14.46 -1.51 -6.41
N VAL A 229 14.02 -2.58 -5.75
CA VAL A 229 14.79 -3.79 -5.41
C VAL A 229 13.94 -5.04 -5.69
N ASN A 230 14.52 -6.23 -5.50
CA ASN A 230 13.93 -7.49 -5.94
C ASN A 230 12.70 -7.91 -5.13
N GLU A 231 11.80 -8.63 -5.82
CA GLU A 231 10.62 -9.31 -5.28
C GLU A 231 10.71 -10.81 -5.59
N PHE A 232 10.06 -11.64 -4.77
CA PHE A 232 10.31 -13.09 -4.75
C PHE A 232 9.02 -13.91 -4.80
N ASP A 233 9.07 -15.03 -5.51
CA ASP A 233 8.21 -16.21 -5.40
C ASP A 233 6.70 -15.91 -5.24
N PRO A 234 6.03 -15.27 -6.22
CA PRO A 234 4.61 -14.99 -6.12
C PRO A 234 3.79 -16.29 -6.03
N ALA A 235 2.87 -16.33 -5.07
CA ALA A 235 1.88 -17.39 -4.87
C ALA A 235 0.48 -16.77 -4.67
N VAL A 236 -0.57 -17.57 -4.76
CA VAL A 236 -1.95 -17.08 -4.57
C VAL A 236 -2.50 -17.52 -3.21
N LEU A 237 -3.03 -16.56 -2.46
CA LEU A 237 -3.73 -16.79 -1.20
C LEU A 237 -5.13 -17.38 -1.41
N HIS A 238 -5.68 -18.01 -0.38
CA HIS A 238 -7.06 -18.55 -0.41
C HIS A 238 -8.14 -17.49 -0.69
N ASP A 239 -7.83 -16.21 -0.50
CA ASP A 239 -8.73 -15.07 -0.78
C ASP A 239 -8.52 -14.45 -2.17
N GLY A 240 -7.63 -15.02 -3.00
CA GLY A 240 -7.35 -14.57 -4.36
C GLY A 240 -6.33 -13.43 -4.48
N ARG A 241 -5.79 -12.91 -3.37
CA ARG A 241 -4.64 -11.99 -3.41
C ARG A 241 -3.34 -12.74 -3.75
N ILE A 242 -2.39 -12.01 -4.30
CA ILE A 242 -1.02 -12.48 -4.53
C ILE A 242 -0.23 -12.31 -3.23
N LEU A 243 0.40 -13.38 -2.74
CA LEU A 243 1.43 -13.42 -1.71
C LEU A 243 2.80 -13.38 -2.41
N PHE A 244 3.75 -12.62 -1.90
CA PHE A 244 5.10 -12.56 -2.46
C PHE A 244 6.11 -12.07 -1.42
N GLY A 245 7.39 -12.34 -1.65
CA GLY A 245 8.49 -11.72 -0.93
C GLY A 245 8.85 -10.36 -1.52
N ARG A 246 9.19 -9.38 -0.68
CA ARG A 246 9.67 -8.07 -1.12
C ARG A 246 10.83 -7.60 -0.25
N TRP A 247 11.89 -7.16 -0.92
CA TRP A 247 13.01 -6.45 -0.31
C TRP A 247 12.70 -4.95 -0.18
N GLU A 248 13.21 -4.27 0.86
CA GLU A 248 12.86 -2.89 1.19
C GLU A 248 14.08 -2.06 1.64
N TYR A 249 14.25 -0.87 1.04
CA TYR A 249 15.39 0.03 1.25
C TYR A 249 15.03 1.38 1.89
N VAL A 250 13.74 1.71 2.06
CA VAL A 250 13.33 3.03 2.59
C VAL A 250 13.91 3.28 3.97
N ASP A 251 15.00 4.05 3.98
CA ASP A 251 15.88 4.35 5.11
C ASP A 251 16.26 3.13 5.96
N LYS A 252 16.35 1.95 5.36
CA LYS A 252 16.53 0.65 6.02
C LYS A 252 17.87 0.02 5.63
N THR A 253 18.40 -0.87 6.48
CA THR A 253 19.66 -1.56 6.17
C THR A 253 19.54 -2.37 4.88
N ALA A 254 20.54 -2.27 4.00
CA ALA A 254 20.50 -2.92 2.70
C ALA A 254 20.36 -4.45 2.79
N LEU A 255 20.99 -5.13 3.73
CA LEU A 255 21.05 -6.61 3.68
C LEU A 255 19.83 -7.32 4.29
N TYR A 256 19.08 -6.67 5.16
CA TYR A 256 18.02 -7.32 5.94
C TYR A 256 16.64 -6.90 5.39
N MET A 257 15.56 -7.60 5.77
CA MET A 257 14.17 -7.32 5.38
C MET A 257 13.82 -7.69 3.92
N GLN A 258 14.00 -8.96 3.55
CA GLN A 258 13.21 -9.56 2.48
C GLN A 258 11.96 -10.22 3.12
N SER A 259 10.88 -9.44 3.20
CA SER A 259 9.70 -9.72 4.02
C SER A 259 8.50 -10.18 3.19
N LEU A 260 7.42 -10.67 3.83
CA LEU A 260 6.23 -11.14 3.12
C LEU A 260 5.21 -10.03 2.92
N TRP A 261 4.63 -9.96 1.72
CA TRP A 261 3.69 -8.95 1.27
C TRP A 261 2.52 -9.57 0.53
N THR A 262 1.44 -8.80 0.42
CA THR A 262 0.28 -9.13 -0.38
C THR A 262 -0.11 -8.00 -1.31
N ILE A 263 -0.62 -8.33 -2.49
CA ILE A 263 -1.14 -7.35 -3.46
C ILE A 263 -2.34 -7.95 -4.21
N ALA A 264 -3.26 -7.12 -4.67
CA ALA A 264 -4.32 -7.60 -5.55
C ALA A 264 -3.77 -7.83 -6.98
N PRO A 265 -4.39 -8.72 -7.79
CA PRO A 265 -3.97 -9.00 -9.17
C PRO A 265 -4.03 -7.83 -10.16
N ASP A 266 -4.64 -6.70 -9.78
CA ASP A 266 -4.66 -5.43 -10.53
C ASP A 266 -3.67 -4.40 -9.96
N GLY A 267 -2.81 -4.81 -9.01
CA GLY A 267 -1.73 -3.99 -8.46
C GLY A 267 -2.15 -2.98 -7.40
N ARG A 268 -3.36 -3.09 -6.83
CA ARG A 268 -3.81 -2.24 -5.70
C ARG A 268 -3.59 -2.91 -4.35
N MET A 269 -3.69 -2.11 -3.29
CA MET A 269 -3.68 -2.57 -1.90
C MET A 269 -2.45 -3.41 -1.53
N GLU A 270 -1.29 -3.04 -2.06
CA GLU A 270 -0.02 -3.65 -1.69
C GLU A 270 0.26 -3.44 -0.19
N GLU A 271 0.48 -4.51 0.56
CA GLU A 271 0.58 -4.43 2.01
C GLU A 271 1.47 -5.52 2.60
N ALA A 272 2.38 -5.14 3.50
CA ALA A 272 3.19 -6.09 4.24
C ALA A 272 2.31 -7.03 5.06
N LEU A 273 2.58 -8.33 4.94
CA LEU A 273 1.93 -9.41 5.68
C LEU A 273 2.72 -9.78 6.94
N PHE A 274 4.05 -9.95 6.82
CA PHE A 274 4.90 -10.38 7.94
C PHE A 274 6.37 -9.91 7.77
N ALA A 275 7.02 -9.61 8.89
CA ALA A 275 8.46 -9.30 9.07
C ALA A 275 9.02 -8.01 8.46
N ASN A 276 8.19 -7.06 7.99
CA ASN A 276 8.71 -5.82 7.39
C ASN A 276 9.49 -4.92 8.37
N ASN A 277 9.26 -5.07 9.68
CA ASN A 277 10.00 -4.34 10.73
C ASN A 277 10.75 -5.27 11.69
N LEU A 278 11.00 -6.52 11.27
CA LEU A 278 11.90 -7.42 11.98
C LEU A 278 13.30 -7.31 11.40
N ALA A 279 14.31 -7.24 12.26
CA ALA A 279 15.70 -7.34 11.82
C ALA A 279 16.07 -8.76 11.34
N LYS A 280 15.37 -9.77 11.89
CA LYS A 280 15.60 -11.20 11.65
C LYS A 280 14.25 -11.94 11.65
N PRO A 281 14.00 -12.95 10.80
CA PRO A 281 14.90 -13.49 9.78
C PRO A 281 15.26 -12.50 8.68
N THR A 282 16.42 -12.72 8.04
CA THR A 282 16.92 -11.83 6.99
C THR A 282 16.01 -11.85 5.75
N ALA A 283 15.60 -13.05 5.34
CA ALA A 283 14.75 -13.29 4.18
C ALA A 283 13.70 -14.38 4.42
N ILE A 284 12.56 -14.24 3.75
CA ILE A 284 11.47 -15.22 3.72
C ILE A 284 11.12 -15.50 2.27
N LEU A 285 11.38 -16.73 1.81
CA LEU A 285 11.22 -17.16 0.42
C LEU A 285 10.27 -18.37 0.31
N ASP A 286 9.94 -18.75 -0.92
CA ASP A 286 9.10 -19.91 -1.28
C ASP A 286 7.72 -19.94 -0.59
N ALA A 287 7.23 -18.77 -0.19
CA ALA A 287 6.08 -18.65 0.69
C ALA A 287 4.78 -19.05 -0.02
N ARG A 288 3.97 -19.87 0.64
CA ARG A 288 2.68 -20.34 0.09
C ARG A 288 1.66 -20.69 1.16
N SER A 289 0.39 -20.61 0.81
CA SER A 289 -0.70 -20.95 1.71
C SER A 289 -0.69 -22.43 2.10
N VAL A 290 -0.89 -22.72 3.38
CA VAL A 290 -1.17 -24.08 3.86
C VAL A 290 -2.61 -24.46 3.49
N PRO A 291 -2.86 -25.63 2.87
CA PRO A 291 -4.21 -26.04 2.51
C PRO A 291 -5.17 -26.10 3.70
N GLY A 292 -6.34 -25.47 3.58
CA GLY A 292 -7.38 -25.52 4.62
C GLY A 292 -7.07 -24.70 5.88
N SER A 293 -6.05 -23.85 5.86
CA SER A 293 -5.57 -23.08 7.00
C SER A 293 -5.27 -21.62 6.63
N HIS A 294 -5.15 -20.75 7.63
CA HIS A 294 -4.64 -19.37 7.48
C HIS A 294 -3.11 -19.29 7.52
N LEU A 295 -2.44 -20.40 7.84
CA LEU A 295 -0.98 -20.46 7.95
C LEU A 295 -0.29 -20.35 6.59
N ILE A 296 0.94 -19.82 6.62
CA ILE A 296 1.81 -19.67 5.45
C ILE A 296 3.05 -20.53 5.66
N ALA A 297 3.31 -21.48 4.77
CA ALA A 297 4.57 -22.21 4.74
C ALA A 297 5.64 -21.37 4.04
N ALA A 298 6.88 -21.36 4.53
CA ALA A 298 7.97 -20.60 3.93
C ALA A 298 9.35 -21.17 4.30
N CYS A 299 10.37 -20.72 3.57
CA CYS A 299 11.78 -20.95 3.87
C CYS A 299 12.39 -19.65 4.43
N LEU A 300 12.97 -19.71 5.62
CA LEU A 300 13.76 -18.61 6.19
C LEU A 300 15.20 -18.77 5.74
N THR A 301 15.76 -17.75 5.09
CA THR A 301 17.09 -17.84 4.47
C THR A 301 17.92 -16.57 4.74
N PRO A 302 19.26 -16.64 4.74
CA PRO A 302 20.12 -15.46 4.79
C PRO A 302 20.09 -14.70 3.46
N HIS A 303 20.50 -13.43 3.48
CA HIS A 303 20.64 -12.62 2.26
C HIS A 303 21.78 -13.10 1.33
N ASN A 304 22.94 -13.42 1.92
CA ASN A 304 24.12 -13.89 1.19
C ASN A 304 24.18 -15.42 1.22
N GLY A 305 24.38 -16.04 0.05
CA GLY A 305 24.44 -17.49 -0.10
C GLY A 305 23.22 -18.07 -0.82
N GLN A 306 23.03 -19.38 -0.67
CA GLN A 306 21.95 -20.08 -1.35
C GLN A 306 20.61 -19.84 -0.63
N ALA A 307 19.51 -19.78 -1.38
CA ALA A 307 18.12 -19.71 -0.91
C ALA A 307 17.68 -21.00 -0.16
N VAL A 308 18.35 -21.31 0.93
CA VAL A 308 18.12 -22.49 1.80
C VAL A 308 18.14 -22.07 3.26
N GLY A 309 17.43 -22.79 4.12
CA GLY A 309 17.42 -22.54 5.56
C GLY A 309 16.22 -23.15 6.28
N ALA A 310 15.74 -22.50 7.33
CA ALA A 310 14.72 -23.09 8.20
C ALA A 310 13.36 -23.19 7.48
N ILE A 311 12.74 -24.37 7.50
CA ILE A 311 11.39 -24.58 6.98
C ILE A 311 10.39 -24.32 8.08
N VAL A 312 9.44 -23.42 7.82
CA VAL A 312 8.53 -22.92 8.84
C VAL A 312 7.09 -22.84 8.35
N THR A 313 6.17 -22.80 9.32
CA THR A 313 4.88 -22.14 9.12
C THR A 313 4.86 -20.81 9.87
N ILE A 314 4.14 -19.84 9.33
CA ILE A 314 3.97 -18.49 9.87
C ILE A 314 2.47 -18.29 10.09
N ASP A 315 2.11 -17.81 11.28
CA ASP A 315 0.76 -17.36 11.64
C ASP A 315 0.72 -15.82 11.70
N PRO A 316 0.29 -15.13 10.64
CA PRO A 316 0.23 -13.67 10.62
C PRO A 316 -0.73 -13.09 11.68
N HIS A 317 -1.62 -13.89 12.26
CA HIS A 317 -2.57 -13.43 13.29
C HIS A 317 -1.92 -13.25 14.66
N LYS A 318 -0.78 -13.91 14.94
CA LYS A 318 -0.06 -13.79 16.21
C LYS A 318 0.75 -12.50 16.32
N GLY A 319 1.09 -11.89 15.18
CA GLY A 319 1.82 -10.63 15.14
C GLY A 319 2.60 -10.49 13.84
N LYS A 320 2.43 -9.36 13.16
CA LYS A 320 3.11 -9.08 11.88
C LYS A 320 4.62 -8.94 11.99
N ASN A 321 5.16 -8.64 13.17
CA ASN A 321 6.59 -8.49 13.41
C ASN A 321 6.98 -9.19 14.72
N ASP A 322 6.51 -10.43 14.89
CA ASP A 322 6.79 -11.24 16.08
C ASP A 322 7.30 -12.62 15.65
N LEU A 323 8.42 -13.06 16.23
CA LEU A 323 8.98 -14.38 15.96
C LEU A 323 8.12 -15.51 16.55
N ASP A 324 7.27 -15.22 17.55
CA ASP A 324 6.31 -16.19 18.10
C ASP A 324 5.22 -16.61 17.10
N ALA A 325 5.11 -15.88 15.98
CA ALA A 325 4.29 -16.28 14.83
C ALA A 325 4.85 -17.50 14.07
N ILE A 326 6.11 -17.88 14.32
CA ILE A 326 6.84 -18.88 13.53
C ILE A 326 6.82 -20.24 14.25
N THR A 327 6.46 -21.30 13.52
CA THR A 327 6.65 -22.69 13.95
C THR A 327 7.67 -23.38 13.05
N ASN A 328 8.78 -23.83 13.63
CA ASN A 328 9.93 -24.36 12.89
C ASN A 328 9.88 -25.90 12.76
N PHE A 329 9.89 -26.40 11.53
CA PHE A 329 9.91 -27.84 11.20
C PHE A 329 11.33 -28.41 11.18
N THR A 330 12.33 -27.55 11.05
CA THR A 330 13.74 -27.91 10.95
C THR A 330 14.52 -27.20 12.06
N PRO A 331 14.34 -27.61 13.33
CA PRO A 331 14.89 -26.92 14.50
C PRO A 331 16.43 -26.88 14.54
N GLU A 332 17.11 -27.68 13.72
CA GLU A 332 18.56 -27.60 13.53
C GLU A 332 19.00 -26.33 12.77
N TYR A 333 18.07 -25.59 12.16
CA TYR A 333 18.28 -24.26 11.58
C TYR A 333 17.55 -23.22 12.42
N PRO A 334 18.23 -22.14 12.90
CA PRO A 334 17.62 -21.13 13.77
C PRO A 334 16.59 -20.29 13.01
N THR A 335 15.54 -19.81 13.67
CA THR A 335 14.52 -18.96 13.03
C THR A 335 15.02 -17.56 12.71
N GLU A 336 16.07 -17.09 13.38
CA GLU A 336 16.67 -15.78 13.14
C GLU A 336 17.48 -15.72 11.85
N MET A 337 17.97 -16.86 11.34
CA MET A 337 18.70 -16.99 10.06
C MET A 337 19.69 -15.84 9.76
N ASP A 338 20.67 -15.67 10.65
CA ASP A 338 21.63 -14.54 10.66
C ASP A 338 22.91 -14.78 9.83
N GLN A 339 23.10 -15.97 9.27
CA GLN A 339 24.35 -16.35 8.59
C GLN A 339 24.11 -17.09 7.27
N GLY A 340 24.95 -16.76 6.28
CA GLY A 340 24.96 -17.38 4.97
C GLY A 340 25.12 -18.90 5.03
N LEU A 341 24.15 -19.64 4.49
CA LEU A 341 24.21 -21.08 4.36
C LEU A 341 24.62 -21.45 2.93
N LYS A 342 25.46 -22.49 2.83
CA LYS A 342 25.82 -23.08 1.54
C LYS A 342 24.88 -24.18 1.10
N ARG A 343 24.21 -24.83 2.06
CA ARG A 343 23.36 -26.01 1.89
C ARG A 343 22.34 -26.07 3.02
N GLY A 344 21.15 -26.57 2.73
CA GLY A 344 20.02 -26.73 3.64
C GLY A 344 18.73 -27.11 2.91
N PRO A 345 17.61 -27.13 3.62
CA PRO A 345 16.30 -27.34 3.01
C PRO A 345 15.72 -26.07 2.38
N CYS A 346 14.87 -26.24 1.36
CA CYS A 346 14.13 -25.21 0.61
C CYS A 346 12.86 -25.81 -0.04
N ASP A 347 12.14 -25.02 -0.86
CA ASP A 347 10.95 -25.43 -1.61
C ASP A 347 9.86 -26.14 -0.77
N PRO A 348 9.40 -25.57 0.36
CA PRO A 348 8.33 -26.19 1.15
C PRO A 348 7.02 -26.27 0.36
N TRP A 349 6.48 -27.49 0.24
CA TRP A 349 5.15 -27.75 -0.30
C TRP A 349 4.24 -28.37 0.78
N PRO A 350 3.34 -27.58 1.40
CA PRO A 350 2.52 -28.05 2.52
C PRO A 350 1.42 -29.02 2.06
N LEU A 351 1.29 -30.13 2.78
CA LEU A 351 0.19 -31.09 2.63
C LEU A 351 -0.92 -30.84 3.67
N SER A 352 -0.52 -30.42 4.87
CA SER A 352 -1.37 -30.00 5.99
C SER A 352 -0.60 -29.02 6.89
N GLU A 353 -1.19 -28.61 8.01
CA GLU A 353 -0.50 -27.79 9.03
C GLU A 353 0.70 -28.48 9.68
N GLU A 354 0.78 -29.82 9.60
CA GLU A 354 1.81 -30.61 10.29
C GLU A 354 2.76 -31.34 9.33
N VAL A 355 2.48 -31.37 8.03
CA VAL A 355 3.22 -32.20 7.07
C VAL A 355 3.53 -31.44 5.78
N MET A 356 4.77 -31.52 5.31
CA MET A 356 5.23 -30.87 4.08
C MET A 356 6.18 -31.75 3.27
N LEU A 357 6.23 -31.52 1.97
CA LEU A 357 7.36 -31.92 1.12
C LEU A 357 8.39 -30.79 1.11
N ILE A 358 9.68 -31.13 1.04
CA ILE A 358 10.79 -30.18 0.94
C ILE A 358 11.85 -30.73 -0.02
N SER A 359 12.64 -29.83 -0.58
CA SER A 359 13.93 -30.18 -1.20
C SER A 359 15.06 -29.90 -0.23
N ASN A 360 16.00 -30.83 -0.08
CA ASN A 360 17.06 -30.71 0.92
C ASN A 360 18.43 -31.12 0.36
N ASN A 361 19.36 -30.18 0.29
CA ASN A 361 20.73 -30.42 -0.20
C ASN A 361 21.80 -30.45 0.90
N ALA A 362 21.41 -30.58 2.18
CA ALA A 362 22.33 -30.53 3.32
C ALA A 362 23.55 -31.47 3.20
N GLU A 363 23.36 -32.68 2.63
CA GLU A 363 24.42 -33.67 2.47
C GLU A 363 25.25 -33.43 1.19
N ASP A 364 24.59 -33.25 0.04
CA ASP A 364 25.24 -33.12 -1.27
C ASP A 364 24.36 -32.39 -2.31
N ARG A 365 23.45 -33.12 -2.94
CA ARG A 365 22.48 -32.69 -3.96
C ARG A 365 21.10 -32.61 -3.31
N ALA A 366 20.21 -31.80 -3.87
CA ALA A 366 18.86 -31.69 -3.33
C ALA A 366 18.10 -33.01 -3.51
N LYS A 367 17.61 -33.56 -2.40
CA LYS A 367 16.75 -34.75 -2.33
C LYS A 367 15.36 -34.31 -1.88
N ILE A 368 14.31 -34.95 -2.41
CA ILE A 368 12.94 -34.67 -1.98
C ILE A 368 12.65 -35.48 -0.72
N GLN A 369 12.23 -34.80 0.34
CA GLN A 369 11.88 -35.39 1.63
C GLN A 369 10.45 -34.99 2.01
N ILE A 370 9.78 -35.84 2.78
CA ILE A 370 8.55 -35.47 3.49
C ILE A 370 8.89 -35.31 4.96
N ILE A 371 8.43 -34.22 5.57
CA ILE A 371 8.73 -33.83 6.95
C ILE A 371 7.45 -33.60 7.73
N HIS A 372 7.46 -33.97 9.01
CA HIS A 372 6.42 -33.66 9.98
C HIS A 372 6.91 -32.59 10.96
N SER A 373 5.98 -31.81 11.53
CA SER A 373 6.23 -30.81 12.58
C SER A 373 6.89 -31.38 13.86
N ASP A 374 6.89 -32.69 14.06
CA ASP A 374 7.52 -33.37 15.21
C ASP A 374 9.00 -33.73 14.96
N GLY A 375 9.51 -33.41 13.77
CA GLY A 375 10.89 -33.67 13.34
C GLY A 375 11.08 -34.96 12.55
N ARG A 376 10.07 -35.83 12.41
CA ARG A 376 10.18 -37.03 11.57
C ARG A 376 10.35 -36.67 10.09
N ARG A 377 11.21 -37.42 9.38
CA ARG A 377 11.52 -37.22 7.95
C ARG A 377 11.66 -38.56 7.24
N ASP A 378 11.05 -38.67 6.07
CA ASP A 378 11.27 -39.78 5.14
C ASP A 378 11.86 -39.26 3.82
N LEU A 379 12.84 -39.98 3.26
CA LEU A 379 13.31 -39.75 1.89
C LEU A 379 12.24 -40.19 0.90
N VAL A 380 11.75 -39.26 0.09
CA VAL A 380 10.78 -39.55 -0.97
C VAL A 380 11.51 -39.89 -2.26
N TYR A 381 12.45 -39.07 -2.74
CA TYR A 381 13.16 -39.33 -3.99
C TYR A 381 14.54 -38.67 -4.02
N ALA A 382 15.50 -39.33 -4.66
CA ALA A 382 16.84 -38.80 -4.93
C ALA A 382 17.31 -39.29 -6.31
N ASP A 383 17.85 -38.38 -7.11
CA ASP A 383 18.45 -38.71 -8.40
C ASP A 383 19.98 -38.88 -8.24
N PRO A 384 20.60 -39.87 -8.92
CA PRO A 384 22.03 -40.13 -8.80
C PRO A 384 22.91 -39.07 -9.48
N GLU A 385 22.36 -38.23 -10.36
CA GLU A 385 23.08 -37.23 -11.15
C GLU A 385 22.63 -35.81 -10.80
N PHE A 386 21.30 -35.59 -10.77
CA PHE A 386 20.71 -34.27 -10.62
C PHE A 386 20.24 -33.98 -9.18
N SER A 387 20.11 -32.69 -8.87
CA SER A 387 19.36 -32.23 -7.70
C SER A 387 17.88 -32.11 -8.05
N CYS A 388 17.01 -32.44 -7.11
CA CYS A 388 15.56 -32.43 -7.28
C CYS A 388 14.90 -31.28 -6.49
N TYR A 389 14.18 -30.41 -7.18
CA TYR A 389 13.58 -29.17 -6.66
C TYR A 389 12.07 -29.07 -6.95
N SER A 390 11.42 -28.13 -6.28
CA SER A 390 10.01 -27.75 -6.47
C SER A 390 9.01 -28.92 -6.44
N PRO A 391 9.03 -29.78 -5.40
CA PRO A 391 8.12 -30.92 -5.32
C PRO A 391 6.65 -30.46 -5.22
N THR A 392 5.79 -30.95 -6.10
CA THR A 392 4.37 -30.56 -6.15
C THR A 392 3.47 -31.78 -6.40
N LEU A 393 2.42 -31.96 -5.60
CA LEU A 393 1.45 -33.04 -5.85
C LEU A 393 0.53 -32.71 -7.03
N ILE A 394 0.38 -33.66 -7.96
CA ILE A 394 -0.47 -33.54 -9.15
C ILE A 394 -1.89 -33.97 -8.80
N LYS A 395 -2.65 -33.01 -8.28
CA LYS A 395 -4.09 -33.15 -8.05
C LYS A 395 -4.80 -31.81 -8.18
N PRO A 396 -6.07 -31.79 -8.61
CA PRO A 396 -6.84 -30.55 -8.66
C PRO A 396 -6.89 -29.86 -7.29
N ARG A 397 -6.72 -28.54 -7.30
CA ARG A 397 -6.82 -27.66 -6.13
C ARG A 397 -8.07 -26.79 -6.26
N PRO A 398 -8.73 -26.41 -5.15
CA PRO A 398 -9.79 -25.41 -5.19
C PRO A 398 -9.28 -24.11 -5.83
N ASN A 399 -10.03 -23.57 -6.79
CA ASN A 399 -9.68 -22.28 -7.37
C ASN A 399 -10.04 -21.17 -6.36
N PRO A 400 -9.10 -20.29 -5.97
CA PRO A 400 -9.41 -19.15 -5.12
C PRO A 400 -10.46 -18.23 -5.77
N PRO A 401 -11.16 -17.39 -4.98
CA PRO A 401 -12.05 -16.38 -5.53
C PRO A 401 -11.30 -15.43 -6.49
N VAL A 402 -11.94 -15.08 -7.61
CA VAL A 402 -11.41 -14.04 -8.51
C VAL A 402 -11.59 -12.68 -7.86
N VAL A 403 -10.50 -11.94 -7.68
CA VAL A 403 -10.53 -10.54 -7.23
C VAL A 403 -10.87 -9.66 -8.43
N PRO A 404 -12.05 -9.00 -8.47
CA PRO A 404 -12.42 -8.18 -9.61
C PRO A 404 -11.53 -6.94 -9.69
N PRO A 405 -11.13 -6.53 -10.91
CA PRO A 405 -10.38 -5.29 -11.10
C PRO A 405 -11.26 -4.09 -10.73
N SER A 406 -10.64 -3.09 -10.09
CA SER A 406 -11.32 -1.84 -9.73
C SER A 406 -10.58 -0.57 -10.16
N CYS A 407 -9.42 -0.74 -10.80
CA CYS A 407 -8.63 0.37 -11.32
C CYS A 407 -9.36 1.08 -12.47
N ASP A 408 -9.40 2.40 -12.40
CA ASP A 408 -9.84 3.27 -13.49
C ASP A 408 -8.62 4.05 -14.01
N PRO A 409 -8.04 3.66 -15.16
CA PRO A 409 -6.81 4.25 -15.68
C PRO A 409 -6.96 5.74 -16.07
N GLU A 410 -8.19 6.23 -16.20
CA GLU A 410 -8.48 7.63 -16.55
C GLU A 410 -8.47 8.57 -15.33
N GLN A 411 -8.25 8.05 -14.11
CA GLN A 411 -8.23 8.81 -12.86
C GLN A 411 -6.86 8.75 -12.17
N THR A 412 -6.56 9.76 -11.33
CA THR A 412 -5.44 9.71 -10.38
C THR A 412 -5.70 8.69 -9.27
N GLY A 413 -4.65 8.33 -8.53
CA GLY A 413 -4.82 7.58 -7.29
C GLY A 413 -5.03 8.53 -6.12
N ARG A 414 -5.75 8.08 -5.08
CA ARG A 414 -6.05 8.90 -3.90
C ARG A 414 -5.67 8.19 -2.60
N PHE A 415 -5.35 8.97 -1.58
CA PHE A 415 -5.05 8.48 -0.24
C PHE A 415 -5.95 9.16 0.79
N LEU A 416 -6.43 8.38 1.76
CA LEU A 416 -7.18 8.87 2.93
C LEU A 416 -6.51 8.38 4.21
N VAL A 417 -6.06 9.30 5.05
CA VAL A 417 -5.63 9.03 6.42
C VAL A 417 -6.77 9.48 7.33
N THR A 418 -7.33 8.58 8.14
CA THR A 418 -8.48 8.94 8.99
C THR A 418 -8.09 9.69 10.26
N ASP A 419 -7.00 9.28 10.91
CA ASP A 419 -6.48 9.91 12.14
C ASP A 419 -4.98 9.58 12.27
N ILE A 420 -4.13 10.48 11.79
CA ILE A 420 -2.68 10.27 11.73
C ILE A 420 -2.08 9.94 13.12
N TYR A 421 -2.67 10.44 14.20
CA TYR A 421 -2.16 10.23 15.57
C TYR A 421 -2.27 8.78 16.07
N ARG A 422 -3.04 7.93 15.38
CA ARG A 422 -3.08 6.48 15.65
C ARG A 422 -1.77 5.84 15.18
N GLY A 423 -0.90 5.54 16.14
CA GLY A 423 0.45 4.98 15.91
C GLY A 423 1.60 5.98 16.14
N MET A 424 1.30 7.21 16.56
CA MET A 424 2.30 8.19 17.03
C MET A 424 2.13 8.48 18.54
N PRO A 425 2.46 7.53 19.43
CA PRO A 425 2.35 7.75 20.86
C PRO A 425 3.24 8.91 21.32
N GLY A 426 2.72 9.75 22.22
CA GLY A 426 3.46 10.89 22.78
C GLY A 426 3.43 12.18 21.95
N ILE A 427 2.81 12.18 20.76
CA ILE A 427 2.61 13.39 19.97
C ILE A 427 1.24 14.00 20.28
N GLU A 428 1.22 15.29 20.65
CA GLU A 428 -0.01 16.01 20.92
C GLU A 428 -0.83 16.20 19.63
N ARG A 429 -2.15 16.03 19.76
CA ARG A 429 -3.08 16.25 18.65
C ARG A 429 -3.07 17.70 18.21
N GLY A 430 -3.08 17.91 16.90
CA GLY A 430 -2.94 19.23 16.27
C GLY A 430 -1.49 19.61 15.94
N THR A 431 -0.48 18.85 16.40
CA THR A 431 0.94 19.10 16.09
C THR A 431 1.24 18.89 14.61
N VAL A 432 0.70 17.84 14.00
CA VAL A 432 0.88 17.57 12.56
C VAL A 432 0.03 18.56 11.77
N LYS A 433 0.66 19.33 10.88
CA LYS A 433 -0.01 20.30 10.00
C LYS A 433 -0.04 19.87 8.55
N ARG A 434 0.97 19.11 8.10
CA ARG A 434 1.15 18.73 6.71
C ARG A 434 1.69 17.31 6.58
N LEU A 435 1.36 16.66 5.48
CA LEU A 435 2.06 15.46 4.99
C LEU A 435 2.91 15.87 3.80
N ARG A 436 4.22 15.59 3.84
CA ARG A 436 5.09 15.65 2.66
C ARG A 436 5.00 14.34 1.90
N ILE A 437 4.88 14.42 0.59
CA ILE A 437 4.85 13.26 -0.32
C ILE A 437 6.22 13.13 -0.97
N VAL A 438 6.87 11.99 -0.77
CA VAL A 438 8.22 11.73 -1.27
C VAL A 438 8.22 10.50 -2.16
N GLU A 439 8.84 10.61 -3.33
CA GLU A 439 9.08 9.52 -4.27
C GLU A 439 10.49 8.95 -4.07
N GLU A 440 10.61 7.62 -3.95
CA GLU A 440 11.87 6.92 -4.16
C GLU A 440 12.05 6.54 -5.62
N THR A 441 13.29 6.60 -6.10
CA THR A 441 13.64 6.33 -7.51
C THR A 441 14.53 5.10 -7.62
N ALA A 442 14.60 4.51 -8.82
CA ALA A 442 15.44 3.35 -9.09
C ALA A 442 16.77 3.76 -9.72
N ARG A 443 17.83 3.04 -9.36
CA ARG A 443 19.15 3.20 -9.99
C ARG A 443 19.13 2.56 -11.37
N THR A 444 19.63 3.27 -12.36
CA THR A 444 19.69 2.82 -13.76
C THR A 444 21.10 2.84 -14.32
N SER A 445 22.01 3.55 -13.64
CA SER A 445 23.43 3.65 -13.94
C SER A 445 24.20 2.43 -13.44
N GLY A 446 24.92 1.79 -14.37
CA GLY A 446 25.78 0.62 -14.11
C GLY A 446 27.12 0.97 -13.46
N LEU A 447 28.09 0.05 -13.57
CA LEU A 447 29.46 0.31 -13.10
C LEU A 447 30.13 1.43 -13.89
N PRO A 448 30.79 2.40 -13.23
CA PRO A 448 31.69 3.31 -13.94
C PRO A 448 32.87 2.53 -14.56
N PRO A 449 33.43 2.99 -15.69
CA PRO A 449 34.59 2.37 -16.33
C PRO A 449 35.72 2.07 -15.34
N GLY A 450 36.20 0.82 -15.30
CA GLY A 450 37.27 0.36 -14.40
C GLY A 450 36.82 -0.49 -13.21
N GLY A 451 35.53 -0.86 -13.10
CA GLY A 451 35.06 -1.92 -12.19
C GLY A 451 35.21 -1.60 -10.70
N ARG A 452 35.04 -0.33 -10.32
CA ARG A 452 35.20 0.11 -8.94
C ARG A 452 34.01 -0.37 -8.07
N TRP A 453 34.33 -0.91 -6.89
CA TRP A 453 33.34 -1.46 -5.94
C TRP A 453 32.43 -0.39 -5.29
N TRP A 454 32.79 0.89 -5.37
CA TRP A 454 31.97 2.02 -4.90
C TRP A 454 31.08 2.51 -6.04
N ASN A 455 29.94 1.86 -6.23
CA ASN A 455 28.94 2.28 -7.21
C ASN A 455 28.22 3.57 -6.75
N GLN A 456 27.33 4.09 -7.60
CA GLN A 456 26.67 5.36 -7.34
C GLN A 456 25.76 5.36 -6.10
N ALA A 457 25.18 4.23 -5.69
CA ALA A 457 24.29 4.21 -4.54
C ALA A 457 25.01 4.58 -3.23
N PHE A 458 26.29 4.20 -3.09
CA PHE A 458 27.14 4.61 -1.96
C PHE A 458 27.62 6.06 -2.07
N LEU A 459 27.35 6.74 -3.18
CA LEU A 459 27.62 8.15 -3.38
C LEU A 459 26.36 9.00 -3.17
N VAL A 460 25.16 8.48 -3.40
CA VAL A 460 23.90 9.20 -3.13
C VAL A 460 23.90 9.78 -1.73
N SER A 461 24.36 9.00 -0.76
CA SER A 461 24.72 9.48 0.57
C SER A 461 25.87 8.62 1.11
N TRP A 462 26.57 9.11 2.13
CA TRP A 462 27.68 8.37 2.72
C TRP A 462 27.29 7.01 3.34
N GLN A 463 26.35 7.00 4.29
CA GLN A 463 25.81 5.78 4.92
C GLN A 463 24.29 5.92 5.18
N GLY A 464 23.65 6.92 4.56
CA GLY A 464 22.25 7.28 4.78
C GLY A 464 21.37 6.56 3.77
N ALA A 465 20.51 7.30 3.07
CA ALA A 465 19.71 6.70 2.00
C ALA A 465 20.59 6.12 0.88
N TYR A 466 20.21 4.93 0.41
CA TYR A 466 20.82 4.26 -0.75
C TYR A 466 20.19 4.68 -2.09
N VAL A 467 19.18 5.55 -2.04
CA VAL A 467 18.33 5.90 -3.17
C VAL A 467 18.09 7.41 -3.21
N VAL A 468 17.94 7.92 -4.42
CA VAL A 468 17.58 9.33 -4.64
C VAL A 468 16.10 9.54 -4.32
N LYS A 469 15.82 10.61 -3.59
CA LYS A 469 14.49 11.00 -3.12
C LYS A 469 14.03 12.28 -3.80
N ASN A 470 12.76 12.30 -4.20
CA ASN A 470 12.13 13.41 -4.91
C ASN A 470 10.88 13.88 -4.16
N ILE A 471 10.88 15.12 -3.67
CA ILE A 471 9.77 15.69 -2.90
C ILE A 471 8.73 16.24 -3.87
N LEU A 472 7.53 15.66 -3.88
CA LEU A 472 6.46 16.03 -4.81
C LEU A 472 5.63 17.22 -4.31
N GLY A 473 5.72 17.52 -3.01
CA GLY A 473 4.99 18.60 -2.36
C GLY A 473 4.40 18.16 -1.03
N THR A 474 3.56 19.02 -0.47
CA THR A 474 2.85 18.80 0.79
C THR A 474 1.34 18.92 0.62
N VAL A 475 0.61 18.25 1.51
CA VAL A 475 -0.86 18.32 1.60
C VAL A 475 -1.27 18.62 3.05
N PRO A 476 -2.39 19.31 3.28
CA PRO A 476 -2.81 19.68 4.62
C PRO A 476 -3.28 18.46 5.44
N VAL A 477 -3.04 18.52 6.74
CA VAL A 477 -3.65 17.64 7.75
C VAL A 477 -4.62 18.49 8.56
N HIS A 478 -5.88 18.04 8.65
CA HIS A 478 -6.92 18.74 9.39
C HIS A 478 -6.69 18.64 10.90
N ASP A 479 -7.33 19.53 11.68
CA ASP A 479 -7.25 19.53 13.15
C ASP A 479 -7.72 18.20 13.76
N ASP A 480 -8.59 17.48 13.04
CA ASP A 480 -9.02 16.16 13.43
C ASP A 480 -8.00 15.04 13.13
N GLY A 481 -6.81 15.37 12.63
CA GLY A 481 -5.75 14.43 12.25
C GLY A 481 -5.96 13.73 10.91
N SER A 482 -7.03 14.06 10.17
CA SER A 482 -7.33 13.44 8.88
C SER A 482 -6.67 14.16 7.71
N ALA A 483 -6.41 13.42 6.63
CA ALA A 483 -5.89 13.95 5.37
C ALA A 483 -6.48 13.17 4.19
N TYR A 484 -6.86 13.86 3.11
CA TYR A 484 -7.40 13.26 1.88
C TYR A 484 -6.80 13.97 0.67
N PHE A 485 -6.10 13.23 -0.18
CA PHE A 485 -5.30 13.84 -1.24
C PHE A 485 -5.07 12.93 -2.46
N GLU A 486 -4.76 13.57 -3.59
CA GLU A 486 -4.37 12.90 -4.83
C GLU A 486 -2.86 12.67 -4.90
N ALA A 487 -2.46 11.61 -5.61
CA ALA A 487 -1.07 11.30 -5.85
C ALA A 487 -0.87 10.65 -7.23
N PRO A 488 0.29 10.88 -7.86
CA PRO A 488 0.61 10.27 -9.14
C PRO A 488 0.71 8.73 -9.01
N ALA A 489 0.08 8.03 -9.95
CA ALA A 489 0.20 6.59 -10.07
C ALA A 489 1.57 6.16 -10.63
N GLY A 490 1.95 4.91 -10.40
CA GLY A 490 3.18 4.33 -10.96
C GLY A 490 4.47 4.80 -10.28
N ARG A 491 4.38 5.37 -9.08
CA ARG A 491 5.52 5.86 -8.29
C ARG A 491 5.58 5.18 -6.92
N ALA A 492 6.78 4.97 -6.40
CA ALA A 492 7.04 4.49 -5.05
C ALA A 492 6.96 5.66 -4.08
N LEU A 493 5.82 5.84 -3.40
CA LEU A 493 5.55 7.01 -2.56
C LEU A 493 5.58 6.65 -1.07
N TYR A 494 6.24 7.49 -0.27
CA TYR A 494 6.10 7.47 1.18
C TYR A 494 5.77 8.88 1.69
N PHE A 495 5.37 8.95 2.97
CA PHE A 495 4.86 10.17 3.57
C PHE A 495 5.65 10.55 4.82
N GLU A 496 5.84 11.85 5.01
CA GLU A 496 6.44 12.43 6.22
C GLU A 496 5.43 13.36 6.89
N ALA A 497 5.15 13.15 8.17
CA ALA A 497 4.31 14.02 8.98
C ALA A 497 5.14 15.22 9.45
N LEU A 498 4.68 16.44 9.13
CA LEU A 498 5.38 17.68 9.43
C LEU A 498 4.61 18.53 10.46
N ASP A 499 5.36 19.22 11.32
CA ASP A 499 4.81 20.23 12.24
C ASP A 499 4.58 21.60 11.56
N GLU A 500 4.13 22.60 12.34
CA GLU A 500 3.91 23.97 11.87
C GLU A 500 5.19 24.61 11.32
N GLN A 501 6.35 24.22 11.84
CA GLN A 501 7.67 24.67 11.43
C GLN A 501 8.29 23.76 10.36
N ASN A 502 7.50 22.94 9.64
CA ASN A 502 7.97 22.02 8.59
C ASN A 502 9.05 21.03 9.06
N ARG A 503 9.17 20.76 10.37
CA ARG A 503 10.03 19.70 10.85
C ARG A 503 9.31 18.37 10.80
N GLU A 504 10.05 17.35 10.40
CA GLU A 504 9.57 15.98 10.47
C GLU A 504 9.26 15.58 11.92
N ILE A 505 8.08 14.97 12.09
CA ILE A 505 7.67 14.29 13.31
C ILE A 505 7.88 12.78 13.13
N GLN A 506 7.47 12.24 12.00
CA GLN A 506 7.57 10.81 11.70
C GLN A 506 7.48 10.59 10.19
N ARG A 507 8.27 9.66 9.64
CA ARG A 507 8.15 9.18 8.26
C ARG A 507 7.67 7.74 8.18
N MET A 508 7.02 7.43 7.08
CA MET A 508 6.80 6.05 6.66
C MET A 508 8.11 5.44 6.17
N ARG A 509 8.56 4.34 6.80
CA ARG A 509 9.83 3.64 6.46
C ARG A 509 9.58 2.42 5.56
N SER A 510 8.79 2.67 4.54
CA SER A 510 8.41 1.80 3.42
C SER A 510 7.64 2.68 2.43
N PHE A 511 7.36 2.19 1.22
CA PHE A 511 6.57 2.94 0.24
C PHE A 511 5.29 2.22 -0.17
N VAL A 512 4.35 2.98 -0.71
CA VAL A 512 3.09 2.54 -1.32
C VAL A 512 2.95 3.15 -2.71
N LYS A 513 2.12 2.52 -3.53
CA LYS A 513 1.74 3.03 -4.85
C LYS A 513 0.32 3.61 -4.83
N ALA A 514 0.14 4.73 -5.51
CA ALA A 514 -1.20 5.23 -5.84
C ALA A 514 -1.75 4.42 -7.03
N THR A 515 -2.95 3.85 -6.89
CA THR A 515 -3.60 3.11 -7.98
C THR A 515 -4.67 3.98 -8.64
N PRO A 516 -4.67 4.13 -9.98
CA PRO A 516 -5.67 4.92 -10.71
C PRO A 516 -7.11 4.56 -10.34
N GLY A 517 -7.93 5.56 -9.99
CA GLY A 517 -9.34 5.40 -9.65
C GLY A 517 -9.62 4.78 -8.28
N VAL A 518 -8.58 4.45 -7.52
CA VAL A 518 -8.70 3.79 -6.21
C VAL A 518 -8.28 4.76 -5.11
N THR A 519 -9.12 4.86 -4.08
CA THR A 519 -8.73 5.51 -2.81
C THR A 519 -8.17 4.46 -1.87
N ARG A 520 -6.90 4.58 -1.51
CA ARG A 520 -6.29 3.77 -0.45
C ARG A 520 -6.50 4.48 0.89
N SER A 521 -7.06 3.79 1.87
CA SER A 521 -7.24 4.33 3.22
C SER A 521 -6.32 3.66 4.23
N CYS A 522 -5.83 4.41 5.20
CA CYS A 522 -5.24 3.91 6.43
C CYS A 522 -5.89 4.59 7.64
N ILE A 523 -5.87 3.91 8.78
CA ILE A 523 -6.43 4.47 10.01
C ILE A 523 -5.51 5.57 10.52
N GLY A 524 -4.19 5.29 10.60
CA GLY A 524 -3.19 6.26 11.05
C GLY A 524 -1.78 5.96 10.54
N CYS A 525 -0.77 6.37 11.30
CA CYS A 525 0.64 6.19 10.95
C CYS A 525 1.16 4.90 11.62
N HIS A 526 1.21 3.79 10.88
CA HIS A 526 1.64 2.47 11.38
C HIS A 526 0.71 1.86 12.46
N GLU A 527 -0.61 1.98 12.28
CA GLU A 527 -1.60 1.35 13.16
C GLU A 527 -1.55 -0.19 13.18
N HIS A 528 -2.17 -0.78 14.19
CA HIS A 528 -2.38 -2.23 14.22
C HIS A 528 -3.45 -2.63 13.20
N LYS A 529 -3.14 -3.60 12.34
CA LYS A 529 -3.95 -4.02 11.18
C LYS A 529 -5.37 -4.50 11.52
N TYR A 530 -5.56 -5.07 12.71
CA TYR A 530 -6.87 -5.54 13.19
C TYR A 530 -7.62 -4.48 14.02
N SER A 531 -7.15 -3.23 14.00
CA SER A 531 -7.88 -2.13 14.63
C SER A 531 -9.18 -1.91 13.89
N ALA A 532 -10.28 -1.81 14.64
CA ALA A 532 -11.56 -1.46 14.05
C ALA A 532 -11.51 -0.04 13.45
N PRO A 533 -12.10 0.20 12.27
CA PRO A 533 -12.23 1.54 11.73
C PRO A 533 -13.06 2.42 12.67
N ILE A 534 -12.87 3.74 12.55
CA ILE A 534 -13.58 4.76 13.32
C ILE A 534 -15.11 4.56 13.17
N ARG A 535 -15.86 4.85 14.24
CA ARG A 535 -17.33 4.72 14.25
C ARG A 535 -17.93 5.61 13.13
N PRO A 536 -19.01 5.18 12.46
CA PRO A 536 -19.67 5.95 11.40
C PRO A 536 -20.10 7.38 11.78
N ASP A 537 -20.13 7.69 13.08
CA ASP A 537 -20.56 8.98 13.64
C ASP A 537 -19.47 10.07 13.59
N ASP A 538 -18.20 9.71 13.30
CA ASP A 538 -17.06 10.64 13.19
C ASP A 538 -16.49 10.60 11.76
N LEU A 539 -17.19 11.23 10.80
CA LEU A 539 -16.69 11.36 9.43
C LEU A 539 -15.42 12.25 9.47
N PRO A 540 -14.26 11.80 8.97
CA PRO A 540 -13.05 12.61 8.98
C PRO A 540 -13.27 13.93 8.25
N LEU A 541 -12.79 15.04 8.80
CA LEU A 541 -12.93 16.39 8.21
C LEU A 541 -12.39 16.43 6.78
N ALA A 542 -11.33 15.68 6.48
CA ALA A 542 -10.78 15.58 5.14
C ALA A 542 -11.79 15.05 4.10
N MET A 543 -12.79 14.25 4.51
CA MET A 543 -13.84 13.75 3.62
C MET A 543 -14.98 14.76 3.37
N THR A 544 -14.94 15.93 4.03
CA THR A 544 -15.91 17.01 3.78
C THR A 544 -15.50 17.90 2.61
N SER A 545 -14.31 17.67 2.04
CA SER A 545 -13.72 18.44 0.93
C SER A 545 -13.27 17.52 -0.19
N GLU A 546 -13.03 18.10 -1.37
CA GLU A 546 -12.35 17.43 -2.48
C GLU A 546 -10.91 17.03 -2.07
N PRO A 547 -10.33 15.97 -2.67
CA PRO A 547 -8.97 15.55 -2.34
C PRO A 547 -7.97 16.68 -2.64
N ALA A 548 -7.10 16.98 -1.69
CA ALA A 548 -6.05 17.96 -1.87
C ALA A 548 -5.06 17.55 -2.97
N VAL A 549 -4.61 18.51 -3.76
CA VAL A 549 -3.52 18.33 -4.73
C VAL A 549 -2.21 18.74 -4.05
N PRO A 550 -1.10 18.01 -4.21
CA PRO A 550 0.17 18.36 -3.58
C PRO A 550 0.67 19.74 -4.02
N GLU A 551 1.05 20.58 -3.06
CA GLU A 551 1.61 21.92 -3.29
C GLU A 551 3.10 21.96 -2.97
N ALA A 552 3.88 22.75 -3.72
CA ALA A 552 5.29 22.95 -3.46
C ALA A 552 5.53 23.58 -2.07
N GLU A 553 6.63 23.21 -1.43
CA GLU A 553 7.08 23.87 -0.20
C GLU A 553 7.62 25.28 -0.49
N SER A 554 7.94 26.03 0.56
CA SER A 554 8.46 27.40 0.44
C SER A 554 9.78 27.49 -0.36
N TRP A 555 10.56 26.41 -0.39
CA TRP A 555 11.77 26.27 -1.20
C TRP A 555 11.51 25.69 -2.61
N GLY A 556 10.32 25.12 -2.84
CA GLY A 556 9.94 24.44 -4.07
C GLY A 556 9.56 22.96 -3.86
N SER A 557 9.78 22.18 -4.91
CA SER A 557 9.58 20.73 -4.98
C SER A 557 10.65 20.14 -5.88
N GLY A 558 10.94 18.85 -5.76
CA GLY A 558 11.95 18.18 -6.57
C GLY A 558 12.95 17.39 -5.73
N PHE A 559 14.08 17.05 -6.35
CA PHE A 559 15.21 16.49 -5.63
C PHE A 559 15.92 17.55 -4.79
N VAL A 560 16.70 17.08 -3.81
CA VAL A 560 17.56 17.93 -3.00
C VAL A 560 19.00 17.50 -3.22
N ASP A 561 19.82 18.41 -3.76
CA ASP A 561 21.25 18.20 -4.01
C ASP A 561 22.09 19.05 -3.04
N TYR A 562 22.92 18.39 -2.23
CA TYR A 562 23.62 19.06 -1.15
C TYR A 562 24.62 20.10 -1.66
N ALA A 563 25.45 19.73 -2.64
CA ALA A 563 26.54 20.59 -3.12
C ALA A 563 26.01 21.85 -3.81
N THR A 564 24.93 21.74 -4.58
CA THR A 564 24.40 22.84 -5.38
C THR A 564 23.28 23.64 -4.69
N MET A 565 22.57 23.04 -3.72
CA MET A 565 21.43 23.69 -3.07
C MET A 565 21.67 24.00 -1.59
N VAL A 566 22.30 23.10 -0.83
CA VAL A 566 22.48 23.25 0.63
C VAL A 566 23.78 23.95 0.99
N GLN A 567 24.91 23.53 0.39
CA GLN A 567 26.22 24.12 0.65
C GLN A 567 26.26 25.64 0.46
N PRO A 568 25.63 26.23 -0.60
CA PRO A 568 25.63 27.69 -0.78
C PRO A 568 24.95 28.46 0.37
N ILE A 569 24.01 27.83 1.08
CA ILE A 569 23.37 28.41 2.27
C ILE A 569 24.39 28.47 3.41
N PHE A 570 25.12 27.38 3.65
CA PHE A 570 26.17 27.35 4.66
C PHE A 570 27.34 28.26 4.30
N ASP A 571 27.70 28.40 3.03
CA ASP A 571 28.74 29.33 2.59
C ASP A 571 28.38 30.78 2.96
N ARG A 572 27.11 31.16 2.84
CA ARG A 572 26.60 32.50 3.16
C ARG A 572 26.53 32.76 4.67
N HIS A 573 26.01 31.81 5.43
CA HIS A 573 25.60 32.04 6.82
C HIS A 573 26.52 31.42 7.88
N CYS A 574 27.28 30.38 7.53
CA CYS A 574 28.00 29.54 8.49
C CYS A 574 29.52 29.54 8.28
N VAL A 575 29.98 29.43 7.02
CA VAL A 575 31.40 29.23 6.69
C VAL A 575 32.26 30.38 7.18
N GLY A 576 31.75 31.62 7.25
CA GLY A 576 32.51 32.74 7.81
C GLY A 576 33.02 32.50 9.24
N CYS A 577 32.33 31.71 10.06
CA CYS A 577 32.77 31.34 11.43
C CYS A 577 33.24 29.89 11.54
N HIS A 578 32.68 28.99 10.73
CA HIS A 578 32.92 27.56 10.74
C HIS A 578 33.65 27.12 9.46
N GLY A 579 34.72 27.80 9.09
CA GLY A 579 35.44 27.59 7.83
C GLY A 579 36.03 28.88 7.26
N GLY A 580 36.53 28.82 6.02
CA GLY A 580 36.91 30.05 5.30
C GLY A 580 38.13 30.79 5.89
N GLU A 581 38.27 32.08 5.63
CA GLU A 581 39.48 32.85 5.99
C GLU A 581 39.57 33.21 7.50
N GLN A 582 38.47 33.15 8.25
CA GLN A 582 38.40 33.77 9.57
C GLN A 582 38.66 32.80 10.74
N ASP A 583 38.04 31.61 10.77
CA ASP A 583 38.32 30.56 11.78
C ASP A 583 37.55 29.24 11.49
N ILE A 584 37.83 28.17 12.24
CA ILE A 584 37.04 26.92 12.28
C ILE A 584 36.41 26.78 13.68
N ALA A 585 35.44 27.62 14.01
CA ALA A 585 34.88 27.70 15.36
C ALA A 585 34.47 26.32 15.90
N LYS A 586 34.89 26.05 17.15
CA LYS A 586 34.65 24.78 17.87
C LYS A 586 35.15 23.52 17.14
N GLY A 587 36.04 23.66 16.16
CA GLY A 587 36.58 22.54 15.39
C GLY A 587 35.60 21.95 14.37
N ILE A 588 34.54 22.68 14.02
CA ILE A 588 33.56 22.31 12.99
C ILE A 588 33.90 23.10 11.72
N ASP A 589 34.28 22.38 10.66
CA ASP A 589 34.53 22.93 9.33
C ASP A 589 33.35 22.60 8.41
N LEU A 590 32.65 23.65 7.98
CA LEU A 590 31.50 23.64 7.09
C LEU A 590 31.84 24.14 5.69
N SER A 591 33.13 24.25 5.33
CA SER A 591 33.54 24.67 4.00
C SER A 591 33.18 23.63 2.93
N GLY A 592 32.88 24.11 1.71
CA GLY A 592 32.55 23.29 0.53
C GLY A 592 33.72 22.50 -0.08
N GLY A 593 34.89 22.47 0.59
CA GLY A 593 36.09 21.84 0.06
C GLY A 593 35.90 20.36 -0.29
N TRP A 594 36.31 19.96 -1.48
CA TRP A 594 36.16 18.58 -1.94
C TRP A 594 37.04 17.59 -1.16
N THR A 595 36.41 16.54 -0.65
CA THR A 595 37.07 15.37 -0.08
C THR A 595 37.22 14.28 -1.14
N TRP A 596 37.52 13.02 -0.79
CA TRP A 596 37.62 11.95 -1.79
C TRP A 596 36.26 11.63 -2.46
N ALA A 597 35.13 11.72 -1.73
CA ALA A 597 33.80 11.33 -2.22
C ALA A 597 32.72 12.43 -2.12
N PHE A 598 32.88 13.40 -1.21
CA PHE A 598 31.89 14.44 -0.88
C PHE A 598 32.59 15.79 -0.68
N ASN A 599 32.02 16.66 0.16
CA ASN A 599 32.71 17.84 0.67
C ASN A 599 32.87 17.81 2.19
N ILE A 600 33.76 18.70 2.69
CA ILE A 600 34.14 18.77 4.10
C ILE A 600 32.92 19.04 4.99
N SER A 601 32.06 19.99 4.60
CA SER A 601 30.86 20.32 5.36
C SER A 601 29.94 19.13 5.58
N TYR A 602 29.57 18.43 4.51
CA TYR A 602 28.67 17.29 4.56
C TYR A 602 29.22 16.20 5.48
N GLU A 603 30.48 15.82 5.28
CA GLU A 603 31.13 14.82 6.12
C GLU A 603 31.21 15.28 7.59
N THR A 604 31.49 16.56 7.85
CA THR A 604 31.55 17.11 9.21
C THR A 604 30.18 17.05 9.90
N LEU A 605 29.10 17.41 9.21
CA LEU A 605 27.74 17.35 9.74
C LEU A 605 27.35 15.93 10.13
N LEU A 606 27.62 14.95 9.26
CA LEU A 606 27.30 13.54 9.53
C LEU A 606 28.18 12.91 10.62
N LYS A 607 29.50 13.17 10.59
CA LYS A 607 30.45 12.66 11.60
C LYS A 607 30.10 13.13 13.02
N ASN A 608 29.50 14.31 13.14
CA ASN A 608 29.08 14.90 14.41
C ASN A 608 27.59 14.69 14.72
N CYS A 609 26.88 13.86 13.93
CA CYS A 609 25.46 13.52 14.11
C CYS A 609 24.53 14.74 14.17
N LEU A 610 24.81 15.79 13.39
CA LEU A 610 24.10 17.06 13.48
C LEU A 610 22.80 17.12 12.67
N SER A 611 22.62 16.23 11.68
CA SER A 611 21.49 16.26 10.74
C SER A 611 20.34 15.30 11.08
N GLY A 612 20.38 14.59 12.22
CA GLY A 612 19.37 13.57 12.54
C GLY A 612 19.47 12.30 11.66
N PHE A 613 20.67 12.06 11.11
CA PHE A 613 21.01 11.00 10.18
C PHE A 613 20.77 9.58 10.71
N LEU A 614 20.17 8.72 9.87
CA LEU A 614 19.96 7.30 10.10
C LEU A 614 20.93 6.46 9.25
N ASN A 615 21.72 5.61 9.91
CA ASN A 615 22.72 4.77 9.25
C ASN A 615 22.10 3.50 8.64
N CYS A 616 22.01 3.43 7.32
CA CYS A 616 21.45 2.30 6.57
C CYS A 616 22.52 1.29 6.10
N HIS A 617 23.77 1.41 6.55
CA HIS A 617 24.86 0.55 6.08
C HIS A 617 24.59 -0.95 6.36
N ASN A 618 25.18 -1.82 5.53
CA ASN A 618 25.01 -3.27 5.54
C ASN A 618 25.19 -3.97 6.90
N SER A 619 25.97 -3.38 7.82
CA SER A 619 26.20 -3.94 9.16
C SER A 619 25.26 -3.38 10.24
N SER A 620 24.35 -2.48 9.88
CA SER A 620 23.44 -1.78 10.79
C SER A 620 22.13 -2.56 10.99
N VAL A 621 22.23 -3.77 11.54
CA VAL A 621 21.11 -4.74 11.71
C VAL A 621 19.92 -4.16 12.50
N HIS A 622 20.14 -3.15 13.34
CA HIS A 622 19.11 -2.57 14.23
C HIS A 622 18.32 -1.40 13.63
N THR A 623 18.45 -1.11 12.34
CA THR A 623 17.66 -0.02 11.72
C THR A 623 16.34 -0.50 11.13
N SER A 624 16.02 -1.78 11.16
CA SER A 624 14.79 -2.36 10.59
C SER A 624 13.52 -2.05 11.38
N GLU A 625 13.68 -1.72 12.66
CA GLU A 625 12.60 -1.55 13.63
C GLU A 625 11.85 -0.21 13.44
N LEU A 626 10.64 -0.13 14.01
CA LEU A 626 9.91 1.14 14.09
C LEU A 626 10.62 2.07 15.07
N LEU A 627 10.86 3.30 14.63
CA LEU A 627 11.52 4.32 15.45
C LEU A 627 10.46 5.26 16.07
N PRO A 628 10.69 5.75 17.31
CA PRO A 628 9.81 6.74 17.94
C PRO A 628 9.73 8.05 17.15
N PRO A 629 8.61 8.79 17.23
CA PRO A 629 8.52 10.13 16.65
C PRO A 629 9.65 11.07 17.11
N ARG A 630 10.09 11.95 16.21
CA ARG A 630 11.20 12.93 16.40
C ARG A 630 12.55 12.31 16.76
N SER A 631 12.79 11.04 16.44
CA SER A 631 14.11 10.41 16.67
C SER A 631 15.11 10.58 15.53
N ILE A 632 14.65 10.95 14.33
CA ILE A 632 15.46 11.07 13.10
C ILE A 632 15.07 12.32 12.30
N GLY A 633 15.82 12.60 11.24
CA GLY A 633 15.60 13.75 10.35
C GLY A 633 15.63 15.08 11.09
N SER A 634 14.98 16.10 10.52
CA SER A 634 14.90 17.43 11.14
C SER A 634 14.20 17.43 12.50
N GLY A 635 13.36 16.43 12.79
CA GLY A 635 12.73 16.24 14.10
C GLY A 635 13.72 15.91 15.22
N GLY A 636 14.73 15.09 14.91
CA GLY A 636 15.79 14.68 15.84
C GLY A 636 17.13 15.41 15.67
N ALA A 637 17.25 16.28 14.67
CA ALA A 637 18.50 16.96 14.32
C ALA A 637 18.82 18.16 15.24
N PRO A 638 19.97 18.18 15.93
CA PRO A 638 20.41 19.35 16.70
C PRO A 638 20.64 20.59 15.82
N LEU A 639 21.04 20.41 14.55
CA LEU A 639 21.19 21.52 13.62
C LEU A 639 19.85 22.20 13.32
N ALA A 640 18.75 21.45 13.22
CA ALA A 640 17.42 22.04 13.00
C ALA A 640 17.01 22.96 14.16
N ASP A 641 17.25 22.55 15.41
CA ASP A 641 16.99 23.38 16.59
C ASP A 641 17.80 24.68 16.54
N LEU A 642 19.08 24.60 16.18
CA LEU A 642 19.98 25.73 16.10
C LEU A 642 19.57 26.73 15.01
N LEU A 643 19.17 26.22 13.83
CA LEU A 643 18.69 27.04 12.71
C LEU A 643 17.41 27.80 13.09
N LEU A 644 16.45 27.13 13.73
CA LEU A 644 15.20 27.76 14.15
C LEU A 644 15.38 28.73 15.32
N ALA A 645 16.34 28.49 16.21
CA ALA A 645 16.68 29.39 17.30
C ALA A 645 17.52 30.61 16.87
N GLY A 646 17.96 30.68 15.60
CA GLY A 646 18.77 31.78 15.07
C GLY A 646 20.20 31.83 15.62
N HIS A 647 20.68 30.73 16.23
CA HIS A 647 22.03 30.58 16.79
C HIS A 647 22.49 31.79 17.63
N GLU A 648 21.74 32.16 18.67
CA GLU A 648 22.03 33.32 19.54
C GLU A 648 22.15 34.65 18.77
N GLY A 649 21.42 34.80 17.67
CA GLY A 649 21.45 35.99 16.81
C GLY A 649 22.66 36.06 15.86
N ARG A 650 23.44 34.98 15.74
CA ARG A 650 24.55 34.88 14.78
C ARG A 650 24.04 34.65 13.36
N ILE A 651 22.88 33.99 13.19
CA ILE A 651 22.20 33.85 11.91
C ILE A 651 21.26 35.05 11.75
N LYS A 652 21.68 36.06 10.98
CA LYS A 652 20.98 37.34 10.90
C LYS A 652 19.94 37.44 9.78
N GLU A 653 20.14 36.73 8.67
CA GLU A 653 19.41 36.98 7.41
C GLU A 653 19.01 35.68 6.66
N MET A 654 18.84 34.56 7.36
CA MET A 654 18.41 33.32 6.71
C MET A 654 16.89 33.32 6.49
N SER A 655 16.48 33.20 5.24
CA SER A 655 15.08 33.19 4.82
C SER A 655 14.38 31.88 5.18
N ARG A 656 13.05 31.91 5.20
CA ARG A 656 12.25 30.71 5.50
C ARG A 656 12.46 29.60 4.47
N ALA A 657 12.58 29.95 3.18
CA ALA A 657 12.86 29.00 2.11
C ALA A 657 14.23 28.31 2.29
N GLU A 658 15.26 29.05 2.70
CA GLU A 658 16.57 28.46 3.01
C GLU A 658 16.50 27.50 4.21
N ILE A 659 15.76 27.86 5.26
CA ILE A 659 15.55 26.96 6.41
C ILE A 659 14.81 25.70 5.97
N ASP A 660 13.68 25.85 5.30
CA ASP A 660 12.85 24.72 4.88
C ASP A 660 13.61 23.77 3.92
N LEU A 661 14.46 24.29 3.04
CA LEU A 661 15.33 23.46 2.19
C LEU A 661 16.33 22.64 3.01
N VAL A 662 16.95 23.22 4.04
CA VAL A 662 17.89 22.50 4.91
C VAL A 662 17.16 21.46 5.77
N LEU A 663 15.93 21.75 6.24
CA LEU A 663 15.09 20.78 6.95
C LEU A 663 14.69 19.62 6.02
N ALA A 664 14.22 19.93 4.80
CA ALA A 664 13.88 18.93 3.79
C ALA A 664 15.09 18.06 3.43
N TRP A 665 16.29 18.64 3.31
CA TRP A 665 17.52 17.87 3.11
C TRP A 665 17.76 16.86 4.25
N MET A 666 17.66 17.28 5.51
CA MET A 666 17.78 16.37 6.65
C MET A 666 16.74 15.24 6.56
N ASP A 667 15.52 15.61 6.19
CA ASP A 667 14.39 14.69 6.06
C ASP A 667 14.56 13.72 4.89
N THR A 668 15.35 14.01 3.86
CA THR A 668 15.74 12.98 2.88
C THR A 668 16.67 11.89 3.43
N ASN A 669 16.96 11.90 4.74
CA ASN A 669 18.06 11.15 5.36
C ASN A 669 19.44 11.63 4.87
N SER A 670 19.52 12.96 4.68
CA SER A 670 20.73 13.69 4.30
C SER A 670 21.36 13.23 2.98
N ASN A 671 20.61 13.18 1.87
CA ASN A 671 21.20 12.88 0.56
C ASN A 671 22.31 13.90 0.20
N TYR A 672 23.42 13.43 -0.38
CA TYR A 672 24.43 14.30 -0.97
C TYR A 672 24.08 14.61 -2.43
N TYR A 673 23.91 13.58 -3.26
CA TYR A 673 23.47 13.74 -4.64
C TYR A 673 21.95 13.65 -4.75
N GLY A 674 21.36 14.65 -5.41
CA GLY A 674 19.94 14.70 -5.71
C GLY A 674 19.52 13.91 -6.96
N SER A 675 20.46 13.34 -7.71
CA SER A 675 20.18 12.62 -8.96
C SER A 675 21.04 11.36 -9.11
N TRP A 676 20.70 10.54 -10.10
CA TRP A 676 21.51 9.40 -10.54
C TRP A 676 22.59 9.80 -11.58
N ASP A 677 22.94 11.09 -11.67
CA ASP A 677 24.00 11.55 -12.57
C ASP A 677 25.38 11.07 -12.12
N TYR A 678 26.20 10.57 -13.05
CA TYR A 678 27.52 10.02 -12.71
C TYR A 678 28.60 10.45 -13.70
N THR A 679 29.87 10.26 -13.31
CA THR A 679 31.03 10.44 -14.19
C THR A 679 31.85 9.15 -14.27
N PRO A 680 32.72 8.97 -15.28
CA PRO A 680 33.63 7.82 -15.34
C PRO A 680 34.60 7.71 -14.16
N HIS A 681 34.83 8.81 -13.45
CA HIS A 681 35.84 8.92 -12.40
C HIS A 681 35.26 8.78 -10.98
N ALA A 682 33.95 8.99 -10.79
CA ALA A 682 33.10 8.79 -9.60
C ALA A 682 33.57 9.39 -8.25
N THR A 683 34.87 9.28 -7.93
CA THR A 683 35.53 9.75 -6.72
C THR A 683 36.90 10.37 -7.04
N ALA A 684 37.35 11.29 -6.19
CA ALA A 684 38.63 11.99 -6.31
C ALA A 684 39.80 11.18 -5.72
N ASN A 685 40.10 10.03 -6.31
CA ASN A 685 41.06 9.05 -5.76
C ASN A 685 42.48 9.57 -5.57
N ALA A 686 42.92 10.55 -6.38
CA ALA A 686 44.25 11.16 -6.24
C ALA A 686 44.46 11.77 -4.84
N LEU A 687 43.38 12.19 -4.17
CA LEU A 687 43.44 12.69 -2.80
C LEU A 687 43.91 11.61 -1.80
N LEU A 688 43.64 10.33 -2.03
CA LEU A 688 44.11 9.25 -1.15
C LEU A 688 45.64 9.11 -1.16
N SER A 689 46.29 9.57 -2.23
CA SER A 689 47.75 9.52 -2.39
C SER A 689 48.48 10.71 -1.74
N VAL A 690 47.74 11.75 -1.30
CA VAL A 690 48.34 12.98 -0.75
C VAL A 690 48.97 12.77 0.64
N ALA A 691 48.53 11.71 1.35
CA ALA A 691 48.90 11.47 2.74
C ALA A 691 50.41 11.31 2.93
N GLY A 692 51.08 10.57 2.04
CA GLY A 692 52.52 10.30 2.11
C GLY A 692 53.38 11.56 1.92
N PRO A 693 53.23 12.30 0.80
CA PRO A 693 53.96 13.54 0.56
C PRO A 693 53.77 14.57 1.67
N LEU A 694 52.53 14.82 2.12
CA LEU A 694 52.28 15.77 3.21
C LEU A 694 52.86 15.29 4.54
N THR A 695 52.78 14.00 4.86
CA THR A 695 53.40 13.44 6.07
C THR A 695 54.92 13.65 6.08
N ALA A 696 55.58 13.53 4.92
CA ALA A 696 57.01 13.77 4.81
C ALA A 696 57.38 15.22 5.17
N VAL A 697 56.60 16.20 4.68
CA VAL A 697 56.79 17.61 5.02
C VAL A 697 56.45 17.88 6.49
N MET A 698 55.37 17.28 7.02
CA MET A 698 55.04 17.34 8.45
C MET A 698 56.14 16.79 9.34
N GLN A 699 56.85 15.74 8.91
CA GLN A 699 57.98 15.17 9.63
C GLN A 699 59.18 16.13 9.65
N GLN A 700 59.47 16.78 8.51
CA GLN A 700 60.53 17.80 8.42
C GLN A 700 60.20 19.03 9.28
N ALA A 701 58.95 19.46 9.28
CA ALA A 701 58.44 20.57 10.09
C ALA A 701 58.31 20.24 11.59
N GLY A 702 58.57 19.00 12.01
CA GLY A 702 58.46 18.55 13.40
C GLY A 702 57.03 18.39 13.93
N CYS A 703 56.02 18.45 13.05
CA CYS A 703 54.60 18.27 13.38
C CYS A 703 54.28 16.85 13.87
N THR A 704 55.07 15.85 13.48
CA THR A 704 54.91 14.45 13.90
C THR A 704 55.26 14.18 15.37
N ARG A 705 55.76 15.19 16.11
CA ARG A 705 55.91 15.12 17.57
C ARG A 705 54.57 15.13 18.30
N CYS A 706 53.56 15.80 17.74
CA CYS A 706 52.21 15.88 18.29
C CYS A 706 51.20 15.04 17.48
N HIS A 707 51.43 14.88 16.17
CA HIS A 707 50.55 14.11 15.28
C HIS A 707 51.16 12.75 14.91
N ALA A 708 50.35 11.69 14.88
CA ALA A 708 50.84 10.37 14.47
C ALA A 708 51.41 10.39 13.04
N SER A 709 52.60 9.83 12.84
CA SER A 709 53.23 9.70 11.53
C SER A 709 52.32 8.94 10.56
N GLY A 710 52.05 9.53 9.39
CA GLY A 710 51.27 8.91 8.31
C GLY A 710 49.77 9.14 8.41
N HIS A 711 49.28 9.88 9.40
CA HIS A 711 47.85 10.14 9.55
C HIS A 711 47.47 11.53 9.03
N ILE A 712 46.77 11.56 7.90
CA ILE A 712 46.15 12.77 7.35
C ILE A 712 44.68 12.46 7.08
N GLY A 713 43.80 13.22 7.74
CA GLY A 713 42.36 13.08 7.57
C GLY A 713 41.90 13.52 6.17
N ASN A 714 40.86 12.88 5.67
CA ASN A 714 40.21 13.24 4.40
C ASN A 714 39.67 14.69 4.40
N ASP A 715 39.33 15.21 5.58
CA ASP A 715 38.84 16.57 5.84
C ASP A 715 39.97 17.59 6.08
N TRP A 716 41.24 17.18 6.06
CA TRP A 716 42.36 18.08 6.35
C TRP A 716 42.81 18.90 5.15
N VAL A 717 42.42 18.47 3.95
CA VAL A 717 42.79 19.07 2.68
C VAL A 717 41.53 19.61 2.02
N ASN A 718 41.51 20.93 1.79
CA ASN A 718 40.44 21.60 1.05
C ASN A 718 40.91 21.79 -0.39
N LEU A 719 40.42 20.98 -1.32
CA LEU A 719 40.85 21.09 -2.72
C LEU A 719 40.20 22.26 -3.46
N GLU A 720 39.03 22.75 -3.01
CA GLU A 720 38.32 23.88 -3.65
C GLU A 720 38.98 25.24 -3.33
N ARG A 721 39.60 25.35 -2.16
CA ARG A 721 40.42 26.48 -1.70
C ARG A 721 41.65 25.91 -0.96
N PRO A 722 42.75 25.55 -1.67
CA PRO A 722 43.93 24.92 -1.09
C PRO A 722 44.45 25.61 0.17
N GLU A 723 44.48 26.94 0.18
CA GLU A 723 44.85 27.80 1.30
C GLU A 723 43.99 27.62 2.56
N TRP A 724 42.76 27.15 2.41
CA TRP A 724 41.84 26.84 3.50
C TRP A 724 42.05 25.46 4.11
N SER A 725 42.97 24.65 3.58
CA SER A 725 43.23 23.31 4.10
C SER A 725 43.62 23.37 5.57
N ARG A 726 42.93 22.60 6.43
CA ARG A 726 43.20 22.51 7.87
C ARG A 726 44.67 22.19 8.18
N ILE A 727 45.33 21.37 7.36
CA ILE A 727 46.75 21.05 7.52
C ILE A 727 47.68 22.26 7.40
N LEU A 728 47.24 23.30 6.67
CA LEU A 728 47.97 24.56 6.51
C LEU A 728 47.62 25.59 7.60
N ARG A 729 46.57 25.34 8.38
CA ARG A 729 46.10 26.22 9.45
C ARG A 729 46.77 25.84 10.77
N ALA A 730 48.00 26.31 10.94
CA ALA A 730 48.73 26.19 12.19
C ALA A 730 48.18 27.16 13.25
N PRO A 731 48.35 26.88 14.55
CA PRO A 731 48.07 27.85 15.59
C PRO A 731 48.85 29.14 15.36
N MET A 732 48.17 30.27 15.28
CA MET A 732 48.76 31.59 15.40
C MET A 732 47.98 32.38 16.45
N ALA A 733 48.63 33.35 17.11
CA ALA A 733 47.88 34.38 17.80
C ALA A 733 47.08 35.17 16.76
N LYS A 734 45.82 35.51 17.07
CA LYS A 734 44.92 36.25 16.17
C LYS A 734 45.51 37.59 15.67
N SER A 735 46.55 38.09 16.36
CA SER A 735 47.30 39.31 16.04
C SER A 735 48.27 39.20 14.87
N ASP A 736 48.70 38.00 14.46
CA ASP A 736 49.87 37.83 13.59
C ASP A 736 49.51 37.48 12.13
N GLY A 737 48.24 37.61 11.74
CA GLY A 737 47.78 37.39 10.35
C GLY A 737 47.60 35.92 9.94
N GLY A 738 47.43 35.01 10.91
CA GLY A 738 47.11 33.60 10.66
C GLY A 738 45.62 33.34 10.44
N LEU A 739 45.28 32.25 9.72
CA LEU A 739 43.91 31.89 9.30
C LEU A 739 43.29 30.72 10.14
N GLY A 740 43.79 30.37 11.33
CA GLY A 740 43.15 29.31 12.13
C GLY A 740 43.70 28.90 13.51
N LEU A 741 42.83 28.13 14.18
CA LEU A 741 42.82 27.52 15.52
C LEU A 741 44.14 27.03 16.15
N ALA A 742 44.26 27.21 17.47
CA ALA A 742 45.35 26.67 18.29
C ALA A 742 45.27 25.16 18.62
N MET A 743 45.03 24.28 17.64
CA MET A 743 44.84 22.84 17.91
C MET A 743 46.13 22.05 18.18
N CYS A 744 47.31 22.64 18.01
CA CYS A 744 48.60 22.01 18.31
C CYS A 744 48.99 22.22 19.79
N ARG A 745 48.29 21.55 20.69
CA ARG A 745 48.76 21.29 22.07
C ARG A 745 49.16 19.83 22.17
N ASN A 746 49.78 19.41 23.29
CA ASN A 746 50.22 18.04 23.63
C ASN A 746 49.09 16.98 23.60
N ARG A 747 48.33 16.90 22.51
CA ARG A 747 47.28 15.93 22.21
C ARG A 747 47.91 14.88 21.32
N GLN A 748 47.78 13.62 21.70
CA GLN A 748 48.00 12.53 20.76
C GLN A 748 46.84 12.55 19.74
N ALA A 749 47.13 12.94 18.49
CA ALA A 749 46.21 12.65 17.40
C ALA A 749 46.14 11.13 17.24
N ARG A 750 44.98 10.53 17.53
CA ARG A 750 44.80 9.08 17.35
C ARG A 750 44.86 8.74 15.86
N ALA A 751 45.63 7.70 15.53
CA ALA A 751 45.50 7.00 14.27
C ALA A 751 44.28 6.06 14.35
N GLY A 752 43.45 6.11 13.31
CA GLY A 752 42.29 5.24 13.18
C GLY A 752 40.99 5.98 13.48
N TYR A 753 40.27 6.31 12.42
CA TYR A 753 38.85 6.62 12.51
C TYR A 753 38.14 5.29 12.75
N PRO A 754 37.33 5.12 13.80
CA PRO A 754 36.30 4.11 13.70
C PRO A 754 35.44 4.51 12.49
N LEU A 755 35.21 3.56 11.57
CA LEU A 755 33.98 3.56 10.80
C LEU A 755 32.88 3.95 11.79
N VAL A 756 32.15 5.03 11.50
CA VAL A 756 31.17 5.65 12.39
C VAL A 756 30.44 4.55 13.16
N THR A 757 30.46 4.64 14.49
CA THR A 757 29.82 3.66 15.37
C THR A 757 28.41 3.33 14.83
N GLN A 758 28.19 2.06 14.50
CA GLN A 758 27.05 1.49 13.73
C GLN A 758 25.71 1.53 14.47
N ARG A 759 25.41 2.61 15.18
CA ARG A 759 24.24 2.68 16.06
C ARG A 759 23.50 3.99 15.86
N VAL A 760 22.22 3.88 15.50
CA VAL A 760 21.19 4.63 16.22
C VAL A 760 21.34 4.19 17.67
N GLN A 761 21.79 5.07 18.54
CA GLN A 761 21.59 4.88 19.96
C GLN A 761 20.32 5.62 20.36
N PRO A 762 19.57 5.10 21.35
CA PRO A 762 18.46 5.85 21.92
C PRO A 762 18.97 7.23 22.41
N PRO A 763 18.12 8.27 22.42
CA PRO A 763 18.52 9.67 22.63
C PRO A 763 19.36 9.96 23.90
N ASP A 764 19.34 9.06 24.87
CA ASP A 764 20.06 9.11 26.15
C ASP A 764 21.50 8.58 26.09
N MET A 765 21.96 8.06 24.95
CA MET A 765 23.29 7.46 24.75
C MET A 765 24.17 8.28 23.78
N VAL A 766 24.05 9.60 23.80
CA VAL A 766 25.09 10.49 23.25
C VAL A 766 26.30 10.38 24.18
N VAL A 767 27.36 9.72 23.72
CA VAL A 767 28.65 9.76 24.43
C VAL A 767 29.06 11.22 24.46
N PRO A 768 29.19 11.87 25.64
CA PRO A 768 29.70 13.23 25.71
C PRO A 768 31.01 13.27 24.94
N SER A 769 31.20 14.31 24.14
CA SER A 769 32.41 14.52 23.34
C SER A 769 33.63 14.07 24.14
N ARG A 770 34.33 13.03 23.67
CA ARG A 770 35.54 12.51 24.34
C ARG A 770 36.72 13.49 24.23
N GLN A 771 36.48 14.70 23.72
CA GLN A 771 37.47 15.74 23.59
C GLN A 771 37.54 16.50 24.93
N PRO A 772 38.71 16.58 25.59
CA PRO A 772 38.86 17.40 26.79
C PRO A 772 38.54 18.87 26.48
N GLU A 773 38.02 19.59 27.49
CA GLU A 773 37.76 21.03 27.40
C GLU A 773 39.00 21.78 26.92
N TRP A 774 38.73 22.79 26.10
CA TRP A 774 39.76 23.65 25.55
C TRP A 774 40.29 24.58 26.65
N ASP A 775 41.58 24.49 26.92
CA ASP A 775 42.29 25.44 27.77
C ASP A 775 42.57 26.72 26.93
N ASP A 776 42.34 27.91 27.46
CA ASP A 776 42.49 29.19 26.76
C ASP A 776 43.77 29.96 27.14
N SER A 777 44.69 29.38 27.92
CA SER A 777 45.77 30.12 28.61
C SER A 777 47.10 30.36 27.87
N GLY A 778 47.27 30.02 26.58
CA GLY A 778 48.56 30.15 25.82
C GLY A 778 49.55 28.98 26.09
N GLU A 779 50.64 28.65 25.37
CA GLU A 779 51.47 29.19 24.28
C GLU A 779 51.52 28.20 23.08
N VAL A 780 51.76 28.69 21.86
CA VAL A 780 51.80 27.86 20.63
C VAL A 780 53.19 27.23 20.41
N ASN A 781 53.26 25.90 20.19
CA ASN A 781 54.54 25.19 20.08
C ASN A 781 54.99 24.81 18.65
N VAL A 782 54.17 25.00 17.61
CA VAL A 782 54.61 24.86 16.20
C VAL A 782 53.70 25.73 15.31
N SER A 783 54.26 26.76 14.67
CA SER A 783 53.56 27.62 13.69
C SER A 783 54.25 27.52 12.33
N LEU A 784 53.48 27.32 11.27
CA LEU A 784 53.92 27.48 9.88
C LEU A 784 53.37 28.80 9.36
N LEU A 785 54.23 29.71 8.90
CA LEU A 785 53.83 31.06 8.48
C LEU A 785 53.55 31.12 6.97
N PRO A 786 52.36 31.60 6.52
CA PRO A 786 52.03 31.74 5.09
C PRO A 786 53.05 32.56 4.29
N ASN A 787 53.67 33.56 4.92
CA ASN A 787 54.49 34.56 4.24
C ASN A 787 55.99 34.21 4.19
N GLY A 788 56.47 33.21 4.95
CA GLY A 788 57.92 32.96 5.10
C GLY A 788 58.35 31.51 5.27
N ASP A 789 57.43 30.58 5.56
CA ASP A 789 57.79 29.20 5.90
C ASP A 789 57.92 28.30 4.65
N PRO A 790 59.07 27.63 4.45
CA PRO A 790 59.28 26.75 3.29
C PRO A 790 58.39 25.50 3.32
N HIS A 791 58.09 24.95 4.50
CA HIS A 791 57.22 23.77 4.66
C HIS A 791 55.75 24.11 4.39
N TYR A 792 55.28 25.31 4.76
CA TYR A 792 53.95 25.78 4.37
C TYR A 792 53.80 25.81 2.84
N ARG A 793 54.76 26.44 2.15
CA ARG A 793 54.72 26.58 0.68
C ARG A 793 54.79 25.20 0.01
N GLU A 794 55.64 24.32 0.49
CA GLU A 794 55.76 22.95 -0.01
C GLU A 794 54.45 22.16 0.16
N MET A 795 53.81 22.23 1.34
CA MET A 795 52.51 21.58 1.54
C MET A 795 51.41 22.19 0.66
N LEU A 796 51.37 23.52 0.50
CA LEU A 796 50.41 24.18 -0.37
C LEU A 796 50.61 23.80 -1.85
N GLU A 797 51.87 23.68 -2.31
CA GLU A 797 52.20 23.19 -3.65
C GLU A 797 51.78 21.73 -3.87
N ILE A 798 51.99 20.86 -2.87
CA ILE A 798 51.49 19.47 -2.90
C ILE A 798 49.96 19.45 -3.07
N ILE A 799 49.24 20.26 -2.29
CA ILE A 799 47.77 20.32 -2.37
C ILE A 799 47.31 20.86 -3.72
N ARG A 800 47.95 21.92 -4.25
CA ARG A 800 47.64 22.49 -5.56
C ARG A 800 47.90 21.50 -6.70
N ARG A 801 48.97 20.71 -6.62
CA ARG A 801 49.25 19.64 -7.59
C ARG A 801 48.15 18.58 -7.58
N ILE A 802 47.78 18.09 -6.39
CA ILE A 802 46.70 17.09 -6.27
C ILE A 802 45.37 17.66 -6.74
N ARG A 803 45.07 18.93 -6.47
CA ARG A 803 43.88 19.59 -7.03
C ARG A 803 43.88 19.51 -8.56
N ALA A 804 45.00 19.82 -9.21
CA ALA A 804 45.08 19.75 -10.67
C ALA A 804 44.88 18.32 -11.19
N GLU A 805 45.41 17.31 -10.50
CA GLU A 805 45.19 15.89 -10.83
C GLU A 805 43.71 15.49 -10.68
N VAL A 806 43.04 15.94 -9.61
CA VAL A 806 41.60 15.69 -9.38
C VAL A 806 40.74 16.39 -10.43
N LEU A 807 41.04 17.63 -10.78
CA LEU A 807 40.30 18.38 -11.81
C LEU A 807 40.54 17.88 -13.24
N ALA A 808 41.57 17.06 -13.48
CA ALA A 808 41.74 16.33 -14.72
C ALA A 808 40.80 15.12 -14.83
N GLN A 809 40.23 14.67 -13.71
CA GLN A 809 39.30 13.54 -13.60
C GLN A 809 38.14 13.87 -12.63
N PRO A 810 37.35 14.91 -12.93
CA PRO A 810 36.35 15.44 -12.02
C PRO A 810 35.19 14.46 -11.77
N ARG A 811 34.66 14.49 -10.54
CA ARG A 811 33.36 13.87 -10.19
C ARG A 811 32.21 14.88 -10.40
N VAL A 812 30.97 14.46 -10.18
CA VAL A 812 29.75 15.16 -10.61
C VAL A 812 29.65 16.61 -10.10
N ASP A 813 30.03 16.87 -8.84
CA ASP A 813 30.00 18.19 -8.19
C ASP A 813 31.25 19.06 -8.48
N MET A 814 32.12 18.64 -9.40
CA MET A 814 33.36 19.36 -9.74
C MET A 814 33.31 20.04 -11.12
N PRO A 815 34.00 21.18 -11.29
CA PRO A 815 34.10 21.86 -12.58
C PRO A 815 34.71 20.95 -13.66
N GLY A 816 34.12 20.98 -14.87
CA GLY A 816 34.62 20.23 -16.02
C GLY A 816 34.21 18.76 -16.06
N ALA A 817 33.29 18.33 -15.19
CA ALA A 817 32.73 16.99 -15.20
C ALA A 817 31.97 16.67 -16.50
N GLU A 818 32.34 15.57 -17.15
CA GLU A 818 31.54 14.94 -18.19
C GLU A 818 30.45 14.09 -17.53
N ILE A 819 29.25 14.65 -17.44
CA ILE A 819 28.11 14.02 -16.78
C ILE A 819 27.42 13.05 -17.73
N VAL A 820 27.25 11.81 -17.29
CA VAL A 820 26.29 10.88 -17.85
C VAL A 820 25.01 10.98 -17.03
N GLY A 821 23.93 11.42 -17.68
CA GLY A 821 22.63 11.61 -17.03
C GLY A 821 22.08 10.28 -16.51
N GLY A 822 21.66 10.25 -15.24
CA GLY A 822 20.97 9.11 -14.67
C GLY A 822 19.46 9.33 -14.62
N GLU A 823 18.70 8.28 -14.96
CA GLU A 823 17.24 8.35 -14.91
C GLU A 823 16.77 8.33 -13.45
N CYS A 824 16.02 9.36 -13.03
CA CYS A 824 15.36 9.44 -11.72
C CYS A 824 13.93 8.91 -11.81
N ARG A 825 13.78 7.65 -12.24
CA ARG A 825 12.50 6.98 -12.46
C ARG A 825 12.57 5.52 -12.05
N MET A 826 11.40 4.95 -11.75
CA MET A 826 11.26 3.54 -11.39
C MET A 826 11.40 2.57 -12.57
N GLN A 827 11.11 3.05 -13.78
CA GLN A 827 11.20 2.28 -15.01
C GLN A 827 11.86 3.14 -16.08
N ILE A 828 12.87 2.59 -16.75
CA ILE A 828 13.35 3.18 -17.99
C ILE A 828 12.35 2.80 -19.06
N LEU A 829 11.55 3.77 -19.50
CA LEU A 829 10.74 3.56 -20.68
C LEU A 829 11.66 3.19 -21.85
N PRO A 830 11.32 2.18 -22.66
CA PRO A 830 12.04 1.91 -23.89
C PRO A 830 12.20 3.20 -24.74
N PRO A 831 13.08 3.20 -25.76
CA PRO A 831 12.98 4.21 -26.81
C PRO A 831 11.54 4.27 -27.33
N LEU A 832 10.99 5.47 -27.51
CA LEU A 832 9.63 5.64 -28.01
C LEU A 832 9.51 4.93 -29.36
N PRO A 833 8.59 3.96 -29.52
CA PRO A 833 8.38 3.30 -30.81
C PRO A 833 8.09 4.32 -31.90
N LEU A 834 8.71 4.14 -33.08
CA LEU A 834 8.49 5.05 -34.21
C LEU A 834 7.02 5.03 -34.64
N VAL A 835 6.36 3.88 -34.58
CA VAL A 835 4.94 3.71 -34.96
C VAL A 835 4.17 3.21 -33.75
N SER A 836 2.99 3.78 -33.54
CA SER A 836 2.10 3.41 -32.43
C SER A 836 1.53 2.00 -32.62
N PRO A 837 1.14 1.30 -31.54
CA PRO A 837 0.55 -0.04 -31.65
C PRO A 837 -0.70 -0.03 -32.53
N GLN A 838 -0.89 -1.10 -33.30
CA GLN A 838 -2.09 -1.23 -34.13
C GLN A 838 -3.33 -1.47 -33.27
N PRO A 839 -4.33 -0.57 -33.30
CA PRO A 839 -5.57 -0.76 -32.57
C PRO A 839 -6.56 -1.65 -33.30
N SER A 840 -7.36 -2.36 -32.51
CA SER A 840 -8.64 -2.95 -32.91
C SER A 840 -9.78 -2.12 -32.34
N ALA A 841 -10.92 -2.11 -33.03
CA ALA A 841 -12.11 -1.38 -32.64
C ALA A 841 -13.36 -2.26 -32.81
N ALA A 842 -14.23 -2.26 -31.81
CA ALA A 842 -15.52 -2.93 -31.86
C ALA A 842 -16.63 -1.95 -31.46
N ALA A 843 -17.63 -1.78 -32.32
CA ALA A 843 -18.82 -1.01 -32.01
C ALA A 843 -19.89 -1.92 -31.40
N ALA A 844 -20.45 -1.53 -30.25
CA ALA A 844 -21.59 -2.20 -29.66
C ALA A 844 -22.91 -1.71 -30.30
N ALA A 845 -24.01 -2.42 -30.03
CA ALA A 845 -25.34 -2.08 -30.57
C ALA A 845 -25.86 -0.72 -30.07
N ASP A 846 -25.47 -0.31 -28.86
CA ASP A 846 -25.75 1.03 -28.31
C ASP A 846 -24.85 2.13 -28.91
N GLY A 847 -23.92 1.72 -29.77
CA GLY A 847 -22.97 2.52 -30.51
C GLY A 847 -21.87 3.15 -29.68
N THR A 848 -21.57 2.57 -28.52
CA THR A 848 -20.26 2.72 -27.88
C THR A 848 -19.19 2.03 -28.73
N VAL A 849 -17.99 2.61 -28.79
CA VAL A 849 -16.84 2.01 -29.47
C VAL A 849 -15.79 1.63 -28.45
N GLN A 850 -15.43 0.36 -28.41
CA GLN A 850 -14.33 -0.15 -27.61
C GLN A 850 -13.10 -0.28 -28.49
N LEU A 851 -12.04 0.42 -28.10
CA LEU A 851 -10.71 0.35 -28.70
C LEU A 851 -9.81 -0.49 -27.80
N SER A 852 -8.97 -1.31 -28.41
CA SER A 852 -7.91 -2.05 -27.72
C SER A 852 -6.70 -2.23 -28.60
N TRP A 853 -5.51 -2.25 -28.02
CA TRP A 853 -4.26 -2.55 -28.73
C TRP A 853 -3.35 -3.37 -27.83
N PRO A 854 -2.45 -4.19 -28.40
CA PRO A 854 -1.52 -4.98 -27.62
C PRO A 854 -0.65 -4.09 -26.71
N ARG A 855 -0.61 -4.43 -25.42
CA ARG A 855 0.46 -3.97 -24.53
C ARG A 855 1.56 -5.01 -24.53
N THR A 856 2.58 -4.70 -25.32
CA THR A 856 3.79 -5.51 -25.43
C THR A 856 4.89 -4.92 -24.55
N THR A 857 5.99 -5.64 -24.50
CA THR A 857 7.22 -5.24 -23.83
C THR A 857 7.84 -3.96 -24.42
N GLU A 858 7.55 -3.63 -25.68
CA GLU A 858 7.97 -2.39 -26.36
C GLU A 858 7.20 -1.15 -25.93
N THR A 859 6.02 -1.32 -25.34
CA THR A 859 5.04 -0.25 -25.12
C THR A 859 4.63 -0.11 -23.66
N ILE A 860 5.24 -0.92 -22.79
CA ILE A 860 5.05 -0.87 -21.34
C ILE A 860 5.52 0.48 -20.76
N GLY A 861 4.73 1.06 -19.86
CA GLY A 861 5.00 2.34 -19.21
C GLY A 861 4.70 3.60 -20.03
N PHE A 862 4.48 3.50 -21.35
CA PHE A 862 4.09 4.65 -22.17
C PHE A 862 2.61 5.04 -21.99
N GLN A 863 2.29 6.28 -22.36
CA GLN A 863 0.92 6.78 -22.45
C GLN A 863 0.47 6.82 -23.92
N TYR A 864 -0.84 6.71 -24.16
CA TYR A 864 -1.43 6.71 -25.50
C TYR A 864 -2.49 7.80 -25.60
N GLU A 865 -2.31 8.73 -26.52
CA GLU A 865 -3.35 9.69 -26.89
C GLU A 865 -4.31 9.04 -27.88
N LEU A 866 -5.61 9.25 -27.64
CA LEU A 866 -6.69 8.74 -28.47
C LEU A 866 -7.32 9.89 -29.21
N HIS A 867 -7.51 9.69 -30.51
CA HIS A 867 -8.14 10.67 -31.36
C HIS A 867 -9.21 10.02 -32.23
N ARG A 868 -10.21 10.81 -32.62
CA ARG A 868 -11.24 10.43 -33.59
C ARG A 868 -11.38 11.51 -34.66
N GLY A 869 -11.39 11.07 -35.91
CA GLY A 869 -11.53 11.93 -37.07
C GLY A 869 -12.38 11.29 -38.17
N ASP A 870 -12.56 12.02 -39.25
CA ASP A 870 -13.48 11.73 -40.35
C ASP A 870 -12.80 11.12 -41.59
N SER A 871 -11.46 11.00 -41.58
CA SER A 871 -10.68 10.47 -42.69
C SER A 871 -9.70 9.38 -42.24
N PRO A 872 -9.31 8.41 -43.11
CA PRO A 872 -8.47 7.26 -42.74
C PRO A 872 -7.08 7.57 -42.19
N GLN A 873 -6.61 8.81 -42.29
CA GLN A 873 -5.26 9.27 -41.88
C GLN A 873 -5.29 10.75 -41.44
N PHE A 874 -6.32 11.16 -40.70
CA PHE A 874 -6.42 12.53 -40.20
C PHE A 874 -5.23 12.86 -39.28
N ALA A 875 -4.81 14.13 -39.23
CA ALA A 875 -3.74 14.55 -38.33
C ALA A 875 -4.24 14.65 -36.88
N PRO A 876 -3.64 13.93 -35.91
CA PRO A 876 -4.02 14.05 -34.51
C PRO A 876 -3.66 15.43 -33.94
N ASP A 877 -4.66 16.11 -33.37
CA ASP A 877 -4.54 17.43 -32.75
C ASP A 877 -5.61 17.62 -31.65
N GLY A 878 -5.68 18.81 -31.05
CA GLY A 878 -6.64 19.11 -29.98
C GLY A 878 -8.11 19.06 -30.40
N SER A 879 -8.43 19.13 -31.70
CA SER A 879 -9.81 19.05 -32.21
C SER A 879 -10.30 17.61 -32.37
N THR A 880 -9.37 16.68 -32.54
CA THR A 880 -9.63 15.25 -32.70
C THR A 880 -9.40 14.46 -31.41
N TYR A 881 -8.79 15.08 -30.40
CA TYR A 881 -8.43 14.46 -29.13
C TYR A 881 -9.66 13.99 -28.33
N LEU A 882 -9.61 12.75 -27.86
CA LEU A 882 -10.61 12.13 -27.00
C LEU A 882 -10.12 11.97 -25.56
N GLY A 883 -8.87 11.58 -25.36
CA GLY A 883 -8.32 11.26 -24.05
C GLY A 883 -6.90 10.69 -24.09
N LEU A 884 -6.33 10.45 -22.91
CA LEU A 884 -5.00 9.87 -22.72
C LEU A 884 -5.11 8.70 -21.76
N THR A 885 -4.60 7.55 -22.15
CA THR A 885 -4.68 6.34 -21.33
C THR A 885 -3.34 5.61 -21.27
N THR A 886 -3.11 4.81 -20.24
CA THR A 886 -1.99 3.85 -20.17
C THR A 886 -2.44 2.41 -20.38
N ALA A 887 -3.76 2.16 -20.48
CA ALA A 887 -4.34 0.84 -20.28
C ALA A 887 -4.35 -0.06 -21.53
N GLY A 888 -3.83 0.39 -22.67
CA GLY A 888 -3.90 -0.38 -23.92
C GLY A 888 -5.33 -0.52 -24.47
N ARG A 889 -6.28 0.24 -23.94
CA ARG A 889 -7.70 0.21 -24.29
C ARG A 889 -8.35 1.55 -24.01
N TYR A 890 -9.43 1.86 -24.71
CA TYR A 890 -10.21 3.09 -24.53
C TYR A 890 -11.66 2.87 -24.94
N VAL A 891 -12.62 3.50 -24.26
CA VAL A 891 -14.05 3.40 -24.60
C VAL A 891 -14.59 4.77 -25.00
N ASP A 892 -14.96 4.91 -26.27
CA ASP A 892 -15.63 6.10 -26.78
C ASP A 892 -17.15 5.92 -26.70
N THR A 893 -17.77 6.65 -25.76
CA THR A 893 -19.23 6.63 -25.57
C THR A 893 -19.95 7.68 -26.41
N ALA A 894 -19.22 8.56 -27.09
CA ALA A 894 -19.75 9.71 -27.84
C ALA A 894 -19.61 9.53 -29.36
N ALA A 895 -19.41 8.31 -29.84
CA ALA A 895 -19.23 7.99 -31.26
C ALA A 895 -20.53 8.20 -32.06
N SER A 896 -20.42 8.97 -33.15
CA SER A 896 -21.52 9.18 -34.09
C SER A 896 -21.77 7.92 -34.93
N PRO A 897 -23.02 7.65 -35.36
CA PRO A 897 -23.32 6.57 -36.30
C PRO A 897 -22.57 6.69 -37.63
N GLY A 898 -22.30 5.56 -38.27
CA GLY A 898 -21.54 5.46 -39.52
C GLY A 898 -20.05 5.20 -39.28
N LYS A 899 -19.26 5.33 -40.34
CA LYS A 899 -17.83 5.05 -40.30
C LYS A 899 -17.10 6.05 -39.41
N GLN A 900 -16.48 5.56 -38.34
CA GLN A 900 -15.61 6.32 -37.45
C GLN A 900 -14.17 5.86 -37.65
N VAL A 901 -13.23 6.80 -37.65
CA VAL A 901 -11.79 6.51 -37.71
C VAL A 901 -11.15 6.98 -36.43
N TYR A 902 -10.39 6.09 -35.79
CA TYR A 902 -9.64 6.36 -34.58
C TYR A 902 -8.15 6.33 -34.86
N ALA A 903 -7.39 7.14 -34.14
CA ALA A 903 -5.95 7.11 -34.11
C ALA A 903 -5.46 6.88 -32.67
N VAL A 904 -4.49 5.99 -32.51
CA VAL A 904 -3.70 5.81 -31.29
C VAL A 904 -2.33 6.43 -31.53
N VAL A 905 -1.89 7.29 -30.62
CA VAL A 905 -0.56 7.91 -30.63
C VAL A 905 0.18 7.54 -29.36
N ILE A 906 1.24 6.75 -29.45
CA ILE A 906 2.12 6.46 -28.32
C ILE A 906 2.97 7.68 -27.97
N THR A 907 3.14 7.97 -26.68
CA THR A 907 3.80 9.19 -26.18
C THR A 907 4.78 8.91 -25.05
N LYS A 908 5.88 9.68 -25.02
CA LYS A 908 6.89 9.73 -23.95
C LYS A 908 7.24 11.19 -23.68
N ASP A 909 6.82 11.71 -22.53
CA ASP A 909 6.93 13.13 -22.19
C ASP A 909 6.35 14.01 -23.32
N THR A 910 7.17 14.85 -23.96
CA THR A 910 6.75 15.69 -25.10
C THR A 910 6.90 15.00 -26.46
N GLN A 911 7.47 13.79 -26.52
CA GLN A 911 7.70 13.06 -27.76
C GLN A 911 6.48 12.20 -28.13
N LYS A 912 6.18 12.12 -29.42
CA LYS A 912 5.04 11.36 -29.97
C LYS A 912 5.51 10.44 -31.10
N GLY A 913 5.01 9.21 -31.12
CA GLY A 913 5.20 8.27 -32.21
C GLY A 913 4.31 8.59 -33.42
N VAL A 914 4.54 7.91 -34.54
CA VAL A 914 3.66 7.97 -35.71
C VAL A 914 2.31 7.32 -35.34
N PRO A 915 1.17 7.96 -35.61
CA PRO A 915 -0.14 7.41 -35.25
C PRO A 915 -0.47 6.12 -36.00
N SER A 916 -1.19 5.21 -35.33
CA SER A 916 -1.80 4.03 -35.94
C SER A 916 -3.32 4.16 -35.94
N TYR A 917 -3.97 3.71 -37.01
CA TYR A 917 -5.38 3.98 -37.27
C TYR A 917 -6.21 2.72 -37.36
N VAL A 918 -7.45 2.80 -36.88
CA VAL A 918 -8.47 1.77 -37.09
C VAL A 918 -9.80 2.44 -37.45
N ALA A 919 -10.53 1.83 -38.37
CA ALA A 919 -11.88 2.25 -38.71
C ALA A 919 -12.88 1.24 -38.16
N VAL A 920 -14.03 1.73 -37.72
CA VAL A 920 -15.16 0.91 -37.29
C VAL A 920 -16.46 1.54 -37.80
N ASP A 921 -17.36 0.71 -38.28
CA ASP A 921 -18.70 1.14 -38.64
C ASP A 921 -19.58 1.10 -37.39
N VAL A 922 -19.92 2.28 -36.86
CA VAL A 922 -20.83 2.41 -35.73
C VAL A 922 -22.25 2.23 -36.25
N PRO A 923 -23.04 1.29 -35.70
CA PRO A 923 -24.37 1.01 -36.22
C PRO A 923 -25.29 2.22 -36.09
N GLN A 924 -26.23 2.31 -37.03
CA GLN A 924 -27.34 3.26 -36.91
C GLN A 924 -28.17 2.94 -35.66
N PRO A 925 -28.65 3.96 -34.93
CA PRO A 925 -29.42 3.74 -33.71
C PRO A 925 -30.72 2.99 -34.04
N GLN A 926 -30.86 1.74 -33.61
CA GLN A 926 -32.13 1.03 -33.66
C GLN A 926 -32.93 1.31 -32.39
N PRO A 927 -34.26 1.44 -32.48
CA PRO A 927 -35.09 1.49 -31.29
C PRO A 927 -34.78 0.31 -30.36
N PRO A 928 -34.69 0.55 -29.04
CA PRO A 928 -34.50 -0.53 -28.07
C PRO A 928 -35.66 -1.54 -28.13
N GLU A 929 -35.43 -2.74 -27.59
CA GLU A 929 -36.46 -3.78 -27.56
C GLU A 929 -37.71 -3.31 -26.81
N THR A 930 -38.88 -3.61 -27.38
CA THR A 930 -40.18 -3.30 -26.77
C THR A 930 -40.31 -4.03 -25.44
N PRO A 931 -40.68 -3.34 -24.34
CA PRO A 931 -40.91 -3.98 -23.06
C PRO A 931 -41.94 -5.11 -23.14
N VAL A 932 -41.62 -6.27 -22.58
CA VAL A 932 -42.49 -7.44 -22.53
C VAL A 932 -42.92 -7.77 -21.10
N GLY A 933 -44.00 -8.54 -20.96
CA GLY A 933 -44.49 -8.97 -19.66
C GLY A 933 -45.10 -7.86 -18.81
N LEU A 934 -45.56 -6.76 -19.44
CA LEU A 934 -46.28 -5.70 -18.72
C LEU A 934 -47.52 -6.30 -18.05
N ALA A 935 -47.55 -6.21 -16.73
CA ALA A 935 -48.69 -6.59 -15.91
C ALA A 935 -49.19 -5.37 -15.14
N ALA A 936 -50.50 -5.14 -15.17
CA ALA A 936 -51.17 -4.13 -14.37
C ALA A 936 -51.96 -4.82 -13.25
N LYS A 937 -51.48 -4.66 -12.01
CA LYS A 937 -52.11 -5.24 -10.82
C LYS A 937 -52.93 -4.17 -10.08
N PRO A 938 -54.24 -4.35 -9.96
CA PRO A 938 -55.07 -3.41 -9.22
C PRO A 938 -54.77 -3.51 -7.71
N ALA A 939 -54.73 -2.36 -7.05
CA ALA A 939 -54.65 -2.23 -5.60
C ALA A 939 -55.59 -1.11 -5.11
N PRO A 940 -55.88 -1.03 -3.81
CA PRO A 940 -56.76 0.02 -3.26
C PRO A 940 -56.27 1.44 -3.60
N GLY A 941 -56.97 2.13 -4.50
CA GLY A 941 -56.64 3.50 -4.92
C GLY A 941 -55.43 3.64 -5.85
N GLU A 942 -54.90 2.55 -6.40
CA GLU A 942 -53.72 2.59 -7.28
C GLU A 942 -53.69 1.40 -8.27
N VAL A 943 -52.82 1.51 -9.29
CA VAL A 943 -52.44 0.38 -10.15
C VAL A 943 -50.92 0.22 -10.13
N ALA A 944 -50.45 -0.97 -9.74
CA ALA A 944 -49.03 -1.33 -9.79
C ALA A 944 -48.70 -1.97 -11.14
N LEU A 945 -47.69 -1.44 -11.82
CA LEU A 945 -47.19 -1.90 -13.10
C LEU A 945 -45.82 -2.56 -12.94
N THR A 946 -45.64 -3.72 -13.55
CA THR A 946 -44.36 -4.44 -13.60
C THR A 946 -44.12 -4.98 -15.00
N TRP A 947 -42.88 -4.97 -15.47
CA TRP A 947 -42.47 -5.57 -16.75
C TRP A 947 -41.07 -6.17 -16.64
N SER A 948 -40.65 -6.93 -17.65
CA SER A 948 -39.29 -7.46 -17.71
C SER A 948 -38.29 -6.35 -18.01
N ALA A 949 -37.25 -6.23 -17.17
CA ALA A 949 -36.13 -5.33 -17.44
C ALA A 949 -35.38 -5.78 -18.69
N ALA A 950 -34.85 -4.82 -19.45
CA ALA A 950 -34.02 -5.10 -20.61
C ALA A 950 -32.68 -5.70 -20.15
N LEU A 951 -32.14 -6.64 -20.92
CA LEU A 951 -30.85 -7.29 -20.63
C LEU A 951 -29.65 -6.37 -20.89
N TYR A 952 -29.84 -5.25 -21.58
CA TYR A 952 -28.80 -4.28 -21.90
C TYR A 952 -28.69 -3.17 -20.83
N PRO A 953 -27.48 -2.81 -20.39
CA PRO A 953 -27.27 -1.70 -19.46
C PRO A 953 -27.73 -0.37 -20.07
N ASN A 954 -28.19 0.56 -19.22
CA ASN A 954 -28.60 1.93 -19.56
C ASN A 954 -29.92 2.13 -20.33
N VAL A 955 -30.75 1.09 -20.51
CA VAL A 955 -32.13 1.25 -21.01
C VAL A 955 -33.05 1.84 -19.92
N ARG A 956 -33.88 2.80 -20.29
CA ARG A 956 -34.87 3.46 -19.42
C ARG A 956 -36.28 3.33 -20.00
N TYR A 957 -37.32 3.78 -19.27
CA TYR A 957 -38.71 3.52 -19.63
C TYR A 957 -39.63 4.74 -19.52
N HIS A 958 -40.51 4.92 -20.51
CA HIS A 958 -41.69 5.80 -20.41
C HIS A 958 -42.96 4.97 -20.20
N VAL A 959 -43.82 5.44 -19.30
CA VAL A 959 -45.09 4.79 -18.97
C VAL A 959 -46.25 5.65 -19.45
N PHE A 960 -47.20 5.01 -20.11
CA PHE A 960 -48.37 5.65 -20.69
C PHE A 960 -49.66 5.01 -20.18
N ARG A 961 -50.71 5.82 -20.10
CA ARG A 961 -52.05 5.41 -19.65
C ARG A 961 -53.14 5.95 -20.56
N ARG A 962 -54.20 5.15 -20.73
CA ARG A 962 -55.47 5.56 -21.32
C ARG A 962 -56.62 5.06 -20.46
N GLN A 963 -57.60 5.90 -20.17
CA GLN A 963 -58.84 5.47 -19.51
C GLN A 963 -59.80 4.86 -20.54
N ALA A 964 -60.57 3.84 -20.15
CA ALA A 964 -61.61 3.27 -21.01
C ALA A 964 -62.61 4.36 -21.45
N GLY A 965 -62.84 4.48 -22.77
CA GLY A 965 -63.69 5.50 -23.37
C GLY A 965 -62.98 6.78 -23.84
N ASP A 966 -61.73 7.03 -23.40
CA ASP A 966 -60.95 8.18 -23.84
C ASP A 966 -60.16 7.88 -25.14
N GLN A 967 -60.05 8.91 -26.00
CA GLN A 967 -59.26 8.87 -27.23
C GLN A 967 -57.77 9.20 -26.98
N GLY A 968 -57.44 9.91 -25.89
CA GLY A 968 -56.07 10.37 -25.60
C GLY A 968 -55.25 9.39 -24.77
N ILE A 969 -53.95 9.26 -25.07
CA ILE A 969 -52.97 8.56 -24.23
C ILE A 969 -52.14 9.59 -23.45
N GLN A 970 -52.03 9.42 -22.14
CA GLN A 970 -51.30 10.30 -21.23
C GLN A 970 -49.96 9.65 -20.84
N GLN A 971 -48.86 10.38 -20.99
CA GLN A 971 -47.58 9.97 -20.42
C GLN A 971 -47.57 10.26 -18.91
N LEU A 972 -47.26 9.25 -18.09
CA LEU A 972 -47.26 9.36 -16.63
C LEU A 972 -45.88 9.73 -16.07
N THR A 973 -44.80 9.41 -16.80
CA THR A 973 -43.43 9.74 -16.40
C THR A 973 -42.97 11.05 -17.04
N GLU A 974 -42.46 12.01 -16.26
CA GLU A 974 -41.89 13.26 -16.80
C GLU A 974 -40.55 13.03 -17.52
N ALA A 975 -39.76 12.07 -17.03
CA ALA A 975 -38.49 11.62 -17.61
C ALA A 975 -38.44 10.08 -17.61
N PRO A 976 -37.66 9.43 -18.48
CA PRO A 976 -37.61 7.98 -18.55
C PRO A 976 -36.95 7.40 -17.29
N ILE A 977 -37.59 6.39 -16.69
CA ILE A 977 -37.18 5.78 -15.43
C ILE A 977 -36.29 4.56 -15.66
N ALA A 978 -35.34 4.28 -14.77
CA ALA A 978 -34.47 3.11 -14.87
C ALA A 978 -35.12 1.82 -14.32
N SER A 979 -36.14 1.95 -13.47
CA SER A 979 -36.81 0.80 -12.85
C SER A 979 -37.83 0.16 -13.80
N ALA A 980 -37.92 -1.17 -13.79
CA ALA A 980 -38.93 -1.94 -14.52
C ALA A 980 -40.28 -2.06 -13.77
N THR A 981 -40.54 -1.11 -12.85
CA THR A 981 -41.76 -1.03 -12.05
C THR A 981 -42.26 0.41 -11.98
N PHE A 982 -43.58 0.61 -11.98
CA PHE A 982 -44.21 1.92 -11.86
C PHE A 982 -45.55 1.82 -11.14
N PHE A 983 -45.97 2.87 -10.44
CA PHE A 983 -47.24 2.89 -9.70
C PHE A 983 -48.05 4.11 -10.12
N ASP A 984 -49.24 3.88 -10.66
CA ASP A 984 -50.18 4.96 -10.98
C ASP A 984 -51.13 5.22 -9.81
N LEU A 985 -50.92 6.38 -9.16
CA LEU A 985 -51.68 6.87 -8.01
C LEU A 985 -52.79 7.85 -8.41
N SER A 986 -52.88 8.20 -9.69
CA SER A 986 -53.81 9.20 -10.20
C SER A 986 -55.09 8.58 -10.79
N VAL A 987 -55.39 7.36 -10.38
CA VAL A 987 -56.51 6.55 -10.86
C VAL A 987 -57.74 6.70 -9.98
N GLU A 988 -58.92 6.62 -10.57
CA GLU A 988 -60.19 6.62 -9.85
C GLU A 988 -60.70 5.18 -9.68
N SER A 989 -61.10 4.82 -8.46
CA SER A 989 -61.65 3.50 -8.16
C SER A 989 -62.87 3.19 -9.04
N GLY A 990 -62.92 1.97 -9.58
CA GLY A 990 -64.02 1.51 -10.44
C GLY A 990 -63.96 1.94 -11.91
N LYS A 991 -62.99 2.78 -12.32
CA LYS A 991 -62.72 3.06 -13.74
C LYS A 991 -61.65 2.12 -14.28
N GLU A 992 -61.80 1.66 -15.52
CA GLU A 992 -60.80 0.82 -16.18
C GLU A 992 -59.73 1.67 -16.86
N TYR A 993 -58.47 1.30 -16.66
CA TYR A 993 -57.30 1.94 -17.28
C TYR A 993 -56.48 0.91 -18.06
N ALA A 994 -55.98 1.31 -19.22
CA ALA A 994 -55.05 0.58 -20.05
C ALA A 994 -53.67 1.25 -20.02
N TYR A 995 -52.61 0.46 -19.81
CA TYR A 995 -51.23 0.94 -19.70
C TYR A 995 -50.35 0.36 -20.79
N THR A 996 -49.43 1.16 -21.29
CA THR A 996 -48.34 0.70 -22.16
C THR A 996 -47.01 1.29 -21.69
N VAL A 997 -45.92 0.58 -21.98
CA VAL A 997 -44.55 1.03 -21.64
C VAL A 997 -43.71 1.04 -22.91
N ARG A 998 -42.85 2.03 -23.04
CA ARG A 998 -41.82 2.12 -24.09
C ARG A 998 -40.44 2.17 -23.45
N SER A 999 -39.48 1.47 -24.03
CA SER A 999 -38.07 1.58 -23.63
C SER A 999 -37.41 2.74 -24.38
N VAL A 1000 -36.37 3.32 -23.77
CA VAL A 1000 -35.56 4.42 -24.30
C VAL A 1000 -34.09 4.08 -24.09
N ASP A 1001 -33.28 4.19 -25.13
CA ASP A 1001 -31.84 3.94 -25.06
C ASP A 1001 -31.03 5.20 -24.69
N ARG A 1002 -29.70 5.09 -24.61
CA ARG A 1002 -28.79 6.22 -24.34
C ARG A 1002 -28.83 7.29 -25.44
N ARG A 1003 -29.19 6.92 -26.67
CA ARG A 1003 -29.27 7.81 -27.83
C ARG A 1003 -30.63 8.50 -27.95
N GLY A 1004 -31.55 8.23 -27.02
CA GLY A 1004 -32.90 8.80 -26.99
C GLY A 1004 -33.89 8.12 -27.93
N GLN A 1005 -33.53 6.99 -28.54
CA GLN A 1005 -34.44 6.22 -29.38
C GLN A 1005 -35.47 5.51 -28.52
N VAL A 1006 -36.72 5.53 -28.97
CA VAL A 1006 -37.87 5.01 -28.22
C VAL A 1006 -38.44 3.78 -28.94
N SER A 1007 -38.69 2.70 -28.21
CA SER A 1007 -39.33 1.48 -28.75
C SER A 1007 -40.79 1.69 -29.13
N ASP A 1008 -41.37 0.68 -29.81
CA ASP A 1008 -42.81 0.53 -29.86
C ASP A 1008 -43.41 0.37 -28.46
N ALA A 1009 -44.72 0.61 -28.34
CA ALA A 1009 -45.44 0.40 -27.09
C ALA A 1009 -45.61 -1.10 -26.81
N SER A 1010 -45.40 -1.50 -25.56
CA SER A 1010 -45.75 -2.83 -25.10
C SER A 1010 -47.23 -3.17 -25.37
N PRO A 1011 -47.61 -4.46 -25.45
CA PRO A 1011 -49.00 -4.86 -25.34
C PRO A 1011 -49.66 -4.18 -24.12
N ALA A 1012 -50.89 -3.70 -24.30
CA ALA A 1012 -51.58 -2.97 -23.25
C ALA A 1012 -52.00 -3.91 -22.12
N ALA A 1013 -51.73 -3.52 -20.87
CA ALA A 1013 -52.26 -4.19 -19.69
C ALA A 1013 -53.40 -3.35 -19.10
N THR A 1014 -54.52 -3.98 -18.78
CA THR A 1014 -55.67 -3.29 -18.18
C THR A 1014 -55.82 -3.59 -16.70
N ALA A 1015 -56.30 -2.62 -15.93
CA ALA A 1015 -56.67 -2.81 -14.54
C ALA A 1015 -57.80 -1.85 -14.13
N VAL A 1016 -58.66 -2.33 -13.23
CA VAL A 1016 -59.65 -1.51 -12.52
C VAL A 1016 -59.18 -1.35 -11.08
N PRO A 1017 -58.78 -0.15 -10.62
CA PRO A 1017 -58.30 0.07 -9.27
C PRO A 1017 -59.38 -0.30 -8.24
N LEU A 1018 -58.95 -0.93 -7.15
CA LEU A 1018 -59.85 -1.27 -6.05
C LEU A 1018 -60.28 -0.01 -5.29
N PRO A 1019 -61.41 -0.04 -4.56
CA PRO A 1019 -61.81 1.06 -3.68
C PRO A 1019 -60.69 1.46 -2.72
N LEU A 1020 -60.38 2.76 -2.64
CA LEU A 1020 -59.40 3.28 -1.68
C LEU A 1020 -59.85 2.97 -0.24
N VAL A 1021 -58.96 2.34 0.53
CA VAL A 1021 -59.17 2.08 1.95
C VAL A 1021 -59.09 3.40 2.73
N ARG A 1022 -60.21 3.86 3.27
CA ARG A 1022 -60.28 5.14 4.01
C ARG A 1022 -59.97 5.00 5.50
N ASP A 1023 -60.28 3.85 6.09
CA ASP A 1023 -60.09 3.58 7.51
C ASP A 1023 -58.63 3.26 7.86
N PRO A 1024 -58.20 3.44 9.12
CA PRO A 1024 -56.86 3.10 9.55
C PRO A 1024 -56.59 1.59 9.37
N VAL A 1025 -55.44 1.26 8.78
CA VAL A 1025 -54.99 -0.13 8.61
C VAL A 1025 -54.52 -0.76 9.91
N PHE A 1026 -54.14 0.07 10.88
CA PHE A 1026 -53.78 -0.35 12.23
C PHE A 1026 -54.24 0.69 13.26
N THR A 1027 -54.78 0.21 14.37
CA THR A 1027 -55.13 1.03 15.53
C THR A 1027 -54.64 0.37 16.81
N ALA A 1028 -54.15 1.16 17.77
CA ALA A 1028 -53.88 0.70 19.11
C ALA A 1028 -54.51 1.66 20.12
N SER A 1029 -55.60 1.21 20.75
CA SER A 1029 -56.41 2.02 21.65
C SER A 1029 -55.84 2.14 23.06
N MET A 1030 -54.76 1.42 23.39
CA MET A 1030 -54.05 1.45 24.69
C MET A 1030 -54.95 1.18 25.92
N THR A 1031 -55.94 0.29 25.78
CA THR A 1031 -56.92 -0.03 26.84
C THR A 1031 -56.48 -1.19 27.75
N LYS A 1032 -56.29 -2.40 27.20
CA LYS A 1032 -55.84 -3.61 27.94
C LYS A 1032 -54.75 -4.35 27.16
N ASP A 1033 -53.64 -4.69 27.84
CA ASP A 1033 -52.46 -5.37 27.28
C ASP A 1033 -51.82 -4.68 26.06
N ALA A 1034 -52.09 -3.38 25.87
CA ALA A 1034 -51.69 -2.59 24.70
C ALA A 1034 -52.05 -3.28 23.36
N ALA A 1035 -53.16 -4.02 23.29
CA ALA A 1035 -53.54 -4.73 22.07
C ALA A 1035 -53.84 -3.77 20.91
N GLY A 1036 -53.28 -4.07 19.75
CA GLY A 1036 -53.58 -3.42 18.49
C GLY A 1036 -54.55 -4.24 17.64
N GLN A 1037 -55.15 -3.62 16.64
CA GLN A 1037 -56.07 -4.26 15.71
C GLN A 1037 -55.80 -3.77 14.28
N LEU A 1038 -55.72 -4.71 13.34
CA LEU A 1038 -55.67 -4.44 11.91
C LEU A 1038 -57.08 -4.20 11.36
N LEU A 1039 -57.17 -3.56 10.20
CA LEU A 1039 -58.46 -3.24 9.56
C LEU A 1039 -59.36 -4.46 9.32
N ASP A 1040 -58.80 -5.62 9.03
CA ASP A 1040 -59.55 -6.87 8.83
C ASP A 1040 -60.00 -7.54 10.14
N GLY A 1041 -59.78 -6.88 11.28
CA GLY A 1041 -60.17 -7.33 12.60
C GLY A 1041 -59.14 -8.20 13.32
N ARG A 1042 -58.04 -8.62 12.65
CA ARG A 1042 -56.95 -9.37 13.30
C ARG A 1042 -56.34 -8.57 14.46
N LYS A 1043 -56.18 -9.21 15.61
CA LYS A 1043 -55.54 -8.62 16.79
C LYS A 1043 -54.03 -8.76 16.72
N VAL A 1044 -53.31 -7.66 16.93
CA VAL A 1044 -51.84 -7.62 17.04
C VAL A 1044 -51.48 -7.42 18.51
N ARG A 1045 -50.74 -8.38 19.08
CA ARG A 1045 -50.36 -8.32 20.49
C ARG A 1045 -49.29 -7.24 20.72
N GLY A 1046 -49.60 -6.26 21.57
CA GLY A 1046 -48.60 -5.34 22.11
C GLY A 1046 -47.79 -6.01 23.22
N GLN A 1047 -46.47 -5.85 23.20
CA GLN A 1047 -45.59 -6.32 24.26
C GLN A 1047 -45.04 -5.11 25.02
N LEU A 1048 -45.48 -4.95 26.27
CA LEU A 1048 -44.93 -3.95 27.18
C LEU A 1048 -43.49 -4.34 27.56
N ARG A 1049 -42.59 -3.37 27.49
CA ARG A 1049 -41.18 -3.46 27.84
C ARG A 1049 -40.90 -2.47 28.96
N GLY A 1050 -39.87 -2.75 29.78
CA GLY A 1050 -39.52 -1.92 30.93
C GLY A 1050 -40.71 -1.72 31.89
N LYS A 1051 -40.88 -0.50 32.41
CA LYS A 1051 -41.95 -0.13 33.34
C LYS A 1051 -43.17 0.52 32.68
N ALA A 1052 -43.39 0.27 31.38
CA ALA A 1052 -44.56 0.80 30.68
C ALA A 1052 -45.87 0.23 31.24
N ARG A 1053 -46.89 1.09 31.36
CA ARG A 1053 -48.23 0.70 31.83
C ARG A 1053 -49.29 1.26 30.90
N VAL A 1054 -50.35 0.50 30.69
CA VAL A 1054 -51.55 0.96 29.99
C VAL A 1054 -52.72 1.01 30.95
N ALA A 1055 -53.47 2.11 30.90
CA ALA A 1055 -54.69 2.28 31.65
C ALA A 1055 -55.62 3.21 30.86
N GLU A 1056 -56.90 2.83 30.76
CA GLU A 1056 -57.99 3.69 30.26
C GLU A 1056 -57.71 4.41 28.91
N GLY A 1057 -56.96 3.76 28.02
CA GLY A 1057 -56.67 4.29 26.69
C GLY A 1057 -55.38 5.12 26.59
N VAL A 1058 -54.54 5.09 27.62
CA VAL A 1058 -53.27 5.84 27.68
C VAL A 1058 -52.12 4.89 28.01
N LEU A 1059 -51.02 5.04 27.28
CA LEU A 1059 -49.74 4.39 27.53
C LEU A 1059 -48.83 5.34 28.32
N THR A 1060 -48.48 4.95 29.54
CA THR A 1060 -47.51 5.66 30.40
C THR A 1060 -46.09 5.16 30.12
N LEU A 1061 -45.19 6.09 29.85
CA LEU A 1061 -43.82 5.86 29.39
C LEU A 1061 -42.80 6.55 30.32
N GLY A 1062 -41.66 5.90 30.55
CA GLY A 1062 -40.63 6.33 31.49
C GLY A 1062 -39.86 5.14 32.04
N GLU A 1063 -38.71 5.37 32.69
CA GLU A 1063 -37.88 4.30 33.29
C GLU A 1063 -37.60 3.11 32.35
N GLY A 1064 -37.28 3.40 31.09
CA GLY A 1064 -37.03 2.40 30.04
C GLY A 1064 -38.28 1.69 29.51
N GLY A 1065 -39.48 2.18 29.84
CA GLY A 1065 -40.75 1.59 29.46
C GLY A 1065 -41.24 1.98 28.05
N TYR A 1066 -41.55 1.01 27.20
CA TYR A 1066 -42.14 1.22 25.86
C TYR A 1066 -43.00 0.01 25.43
N VAL A 1067 -43.69 0.09 24.29
CA VAL A 1067 -44.43 -1.06 23.72
C VAL A 1067 -43.94 -1.41 22.32
N THR A 1068 -43.88 -2.70 22.01
CA THR A 1068 -43.56 -3.21 20.67
C THR A 1068 -44.72 -4.01 20.09
N PHE A 1069 -44.99 -3.82 18.80
CA PHE A 1069 -45.86 -4.67 17.99
C PHE A 1069 -45.03 -5.39 16.94
N GLY A 1070 -45.20 -6.70 16.81
CA GLY A 1070 -44.52 -7.48 15.77
C GLY A 1070 -44.81 -6.90 14.38
N HIS A 1071 -43.80 -6.91 13.51
CA HIS A 1071 -43.89 -6.32 12.17
C HIS A 1071 -45.13 -6.80 11.40
N GLN A 1072 -45.81 -5.88 10.71
CA GLN A 1072 -46.91 -6.14 9.80
C GLN A 1072 -46.61 -5.42 8.47
N PRO A 1073 -46.90 -6.02 7.29
CA PRO A 1073 -46.75 -5.35 6.00
C PRO A 1073 -47.56 -4.05 5.86
N GLU A 1074 -48.57 -3.87 6.71
CA GLU A 1074 -49.37 -2.67 6.83
C GLU A 1074 -48.58 -1.46 7.36
N PHE A 1075 -47.45 -1.69 8.03
CA PHE A 1075 -46.57 -0.65 8.58
C PHE A 1075 -45.54 -0.11 7.57
N ASP A 1076 -45.30 -0.84 6.48
CA ASP A 1076 -44.30 -0.47 5.48
C ASP A 1076 -44.71 0.75 4.65
N ILE A 1077 -43.70 1.49 4.20
CA ILE A 1077 -43.89 2.61 3.28
C ILE A 1077 -44.19 2.04 1.89
N ARG A 1078 -45.46 2.10 1.48
CA ARG A 1078 -45.88 1.81 0.10
C ARG A 1078 -45.76 3.06 -0.77
N HIS A 1079 -46.90 3.64 -1.17
CA HIS A 1079 -46.98 4.85 -1.97
C HIS A 1079 -47.41 6.06 -1.15
N ALA A 1080 -48.25 5.84 -0.14
CA ALA A 1080 -48.64 6.84 0.82
C ALA A 1080 -48.73 6.23 2.22
N LEU A 1081 -48.49 7.04 3.24
CA LEU A 1081 -48.52 6.61 4.63
C LEU A 1081 -48.98 7.78 5.50
N THR A 1082 -49.89 7.54 6.44
CA THR A 1082 -50.13 8.46 7.55
C THR A 1082 -49.94 7.74 8.86
N ILE A 1083 -49.21 8.36 9.77
CA ILE A 1083 -49.16 7.97 11.18
C ILE A 1083 -49.82 9.07 12.02
N GLU A 1084 -50.57 8.66 13.02
CA GLU A 1084 -51.33 9.57 13.87
C GLU A 1084 -51.23 9.10 15.33
N CYS A 1085 -50.97 10.02 16.25
CA CYS A 1085 -51.03 9.75 17.68
C CYS A 1085 -51.25 11.03 18.50
N TRP A 1086 -51.62 10.85 19.76
CA TRP A 1086 -51.54 11.87 20.79
C TRP A 1086 -50.31 11.60 21.66
N VAL A 1087 -49.54 12.63 21.99
CA VAL A 1087 -48.38 12.55 22.88
C VAL A 1087 -48.37 13.69 23.88
N ARG A 1088 -47.98 13.40 25.12
CA ARG A 1088 -47.65 14.39 26.16
C ARG A 1088 -46.25 14.09 26.67
N ILE A 1089 -45.37 15.08 26.64
CA ILE A 1089 -44.01 14.96 27.18
C ILE A 1089 -44.02 15.53 28.59
N ASP A 1090 -43.74 14.70 29.60
CA ASP A 1090 -43.76 15.11 31.01
C ASP A 1090 -42.38 15.59 31.47
N GLU A 1091 -41.32 15.00 30.92
CA GLU A 1091 -39.94 15.41 31.15
C GLU A 1091 -39.18 15.55 29.83
N PRO A 1092 -38.32 16.58 29.67
CA PRO A 1092 -37.46 16.68 28.51
C PRO A 1092 -36.47 15.49 28.47
N ALA A 1093 -36.29 14.94 27.27
CA ALA A 1093 -35.26 13.95 26.96
C ALA A 1093 -34.45 14.43 25.76
N LYS A 1094 -33.23 13.90 25.58
CA LYS A 1094 -32.28 14.37 24.57
C LYS A 1094 -32.82 14.27 23.14
N MET A 1095 -33.45 13.13 22.79
CA MET A 1095 -34.00 12.92 21.45
C MET A 1095 -35.14 11.87 21.42
N PRO A 1096 -36.22 12.06 22.20
CA PRO A 1096 -37.23 11.02 22.42
C PRO A 1096 -37.99 10.68 21.12
N VAL A 1097 -38.20 9.39 20.88
CA VAL A 1097 -38.90 8.87 19.70
C VAL A 1097 -40.27 8.34 20.11
N VAL A 1098 -41.32 8.96 19.57
CA VAL A 1098 -42.71 8.68 19.91
C VAL A 1098 -43.18 7.39 19.24
N MET A 1099 -42.87 7.22 17.96
CA MET A 1099 -43.18 6.01 17.19
C MET A 1099 -42.05 5.72 16.22
N ALA A 1100 -41.65 4.46 16.08
CA ALA A 1100 -40.61 4.04 15.13
C ALA A 1100 -40.91 2.67 14.53
N CYS A 1101 -40.82 2.58 13.21
CA CYS A 1101 -40.84 1.36 12.44
C CYS A 1101 -39.79 1.49 11.32
N GLY A 1102 -38.53 1.68 11.72
CA GLY A 1102 -37.44 1.96 10.80
C GLY A 1102 -36.19 2.50 11.48
N GLU A 1103 -35.12 2.67 10.69
CA GLU A 1103 -33.85 3.24 11.14
C GLU A 1103 -33.47 4.50 10.36
N PHE A 1104 -32.77 5.42 11.02
CA PHE A 1104 -32.22 6.64 10.43
C PHE A 1104 -31.31 6.33 9.25
N ASN A 1105 -31.52 7.04 8.13
CA ASN A 1105 -30.82 6.86 6.85
C ASN A 1105 -30.87 5.43 6.28
N ARG A 1106 -31.85 4.61 6.71
CA ARG A 1106 -32.11 3.27 6.20
C ARG A 1106 -33.57 3.16 5.74
N THR A 1107 -34.19 1.99 5.91
CA THR A 1107 -35.58 1.72 5.56
C THR A 1107 -36.52 2.03 6.71
N GLY A 1108 -37.78 2.36 6.38
CA GLY A 1108 -38.83 2.63 7.36
C GLY A 1108 -38.95 4.10 7.79
N TRP A 1109 -39.59 4.34 8.93
CA TRP A 1109 -39.97 5.68 9.39
C TRP A 1109 -39.97 5.83 10.91
N PHE A 1110 -39.90 7.08 11.40
CA PHE A 1110 -40.10 7.38 12.81
C PHE A 1110 -40.56 8.84 13.04
N LEU A 1111 -41.23 9.06 14.17
CA LEU A 1111 -41.65 10.36 14.68
C LEU A 1111 -40.89 10.69 15.95
N GLN A 1112 -40.10 11.76 15.93
CA GLN A 1112 -39.14 12.09 16.97
C GLN A 1112 -39.30 13.54 17.45
N ASN A 1113 -38.95 13.81 18.70
CA ASN A 1113 -38.62 15.15 19.16
C ASN A 1113 -37.10 15.37 19.08
N TYR A 1114 -36.66 16.36 18.30
CA TYR A 1114 -35.24 16.67 18.12
C TYR A 1114 -35.03 18.18 18.18
N GLY A 1115 -34.15 18.64 19.08
CA GLY A 1115 -33.88 20.07 19.26
C GLY A 1115 -35.12 20.91 19.63
N GLY A 1116 -36.10 20.32 20.31
CA GLY A 1116 -37.37 20.97 20.68
C GLY A 1116 -38.41 21.09 19.55
N ARG A 1117 -38.14 20.51 18.38
CA ARG A 1117 -39.07 20.42 17.24
C ARG A 1117 -39.49 18.98 16.98
N TRP A 1118 -40.56 18.79 16.23
CA TRP A 1118 -41.01 17.47 15.79
C TRP A 1118 -40.39 17.12 14.44
N ARG A 1119 -39.93 15.87 14.33
CA ARG A 1119 -39.34 15.30 13.11
C ARG A 1119 -40.20 14.14 12.65
N TRP A 1120 -40.76 14.25 11.45
CA TRP A 1120 -41.31 13.13 10.71
C TRP A 1120 -40.25 12.63 9.73
N HIS A 1121 -39.59 11.52 10.07
CA HIS A 1121 -38.55 10.93 9.23
C HIS A 1121 -39.09 9.73 8.46
N ILE A 1122 -38.86 9.71 7.15
CA ILE A 1122 -39.35 8.68 6.25
C ILE A 1122 -38.28 8.33 5.21
N GLY A 1123 -37.75 7.10 5.28
CA GLY A 1123 -36.79 6.54 4.32
C GLY A 1123 -35.60 7.43 3.98
N GLY A 1124 -34.97 8.08 4.96
CA GLY A 1124 -33.82 8.97 4.76
C GLY A 1124 -34.15 10.45 4.57
N VAL A 1125 -35.43 10.84 4.55
CA VAL A 1125 -35.85 12.25 4.45
C VAL A 1125 -36.50 12.71 5.77
N SER A 1126 -36.07 13.85 6.31
CA SER A 1126 -36.63 14.45 7.52
C SER A 1126 -37.53 15.65 7.20
N CYS A 1127 -38.78 15.59 7.67
CA CYS A 1127 -39.75 16.69 7.62
C CYS A 1127 -39.89 17.27 9.04
N ASP A 1128 -39.13 18.33 9.32
CA ASP A 1128 -39.00 18.90 10.66
C ASP A 1128 -39.83 20.18 10.82
N GLY A 1129 -40.65 20.27 11.88
CA GLY A 1129 -41.51 21.42 12.15
C GLY A 1129 -42.17 21.39 13.52
N GLY A 1130 -42.91 22.45 13.83
CA GLY A 1130 -43.66 22.56 15.09
C GLY A 1130 -42.77 22.80 16.31
N LYS A 1131 -43.36 22.69 17.51
CA LYS A 1131 -42.69 22.92 18.78
C LYS A 1131 -43.16 21.91 19.83
N SER A 1132 -42.22 21.32 20.56
CA SER A 1132 -42.49 20.52 21.75
C SER A 1132 -42.93 21.41 22.91
N VAL A 1133 -44.01 21.03 23.58
CA VAL A 1133 -44.46 21.69 24.82
C VAL A 1133 -44.55 20.64 25.91
N VAL A 1134 -43.79 20.85 26.99
CA VAL A 1134 -43.80 19.95 28.15
C VAL A 1134 -45.10 20.16 28.92
N GLY A 1135 -45.76 19.07 29.31
CA GLY A 1135 -46.99 19.05 30.10
C GLY A 1135 -48.29 19.10 29.31
N ASP A 1136 -48.27 19.44 28.01
CA ASP A 1136 -49.47 19.55 27.17
C ASP A 1136 -49.66 18.36 26.23
N TRP A 1137 -50.91 17.95 26.03
CA TRP A 1137 -51.25 16.97 25.00
C TRP A 1137 -51.11 17.60 23.61
N MET A 1138 -50.36 16.93 22.74
CA MET A 1138 -50.15 17.31 21.34
C MET A 1138 -50.64 16.19 20.43
N HIS A 1139 -51.51 16.54 19.49
CA HIS A 1139 -51.89 15.64 18.40
C HIS A 1139 -50.86 15.75 17.27
N LEU A 1140 -50.20 14.66 16.92
CA LEU A 1140 -49.16 14.63 15.90
C LEU A 1140 -49.58 13.71 14.75
N VAL A 1141 -49.47 14.23 13.53
CA VAL A 1141 -49.76 13.48 12.30
C VAL A 1141 -48.65 13.68 11.29
N GLY A 1142 -47.98 12.59 10.90
CA GLY A 1142 -47.03 12.57 9.79
C GLY A 1142 -47.69 11.94 8.57
N THR A 1143 -47.73 12.63 7.44
CA THR A 1143 -48.30 12.13 6.18
C THR A 1143 -47.23 12.08 5.09
N PHE A 1144 -47.33 11.12 4.19
CA PHE A 1144 -46.58 11.04 2.94
C PHE A 1144 -47.55 10.66 1.83
N ASP A 1145 -47.56 11.43 0.74
CA ASP A 1145 -48.49 11.25 -0.40
C ASP A 1145 -47.82 10.63 -1.65
N GLY A 1146 -46.59 10.13 -1.51
CA GLY A 1146 -45.80 9.58 -2.60
C GLY A 1146 -44.80 10.55 -3.19
N ARG A 1147 -44.98 11.86 -2.96
CA ARG A 1147 -44.07 12.92 -3.43
C ARG A 1147 -43.63 13.88 -2.33
N ARG A 1148 -44.46 14.07 -1.31
CA ARG A 1148 -44.23 15.06 -0.24
C ARG A 1148 -44.54 14.46 1.12
N ALA A 1149 -43.64 14.71 2.06
CA ALA A 1149 -43.85 14.44 3.47
C ALA A 1149 -44.36 15.72 4.15
N ARG A 1150 -45.40 15.60 4.96
CA ARG A 1150 -45.97 16.70 5.74
C ARG A 1150 -46.13 16.30 7.19
N LEU A 1151 -45.93 17.27 8.07
CA LEU A 1151 -46.09 17.11 9.51
C LEU A 1151 -47.11 18.11 10.02
N TYR A 1152 -48.07 17.61 10.80
CA TYR A 1152 -49.11 18.40 11.45
C TYR A 1152 -48.98 18.29 12.96
N GLN A 1153 -49.22 19.41 13.64
CA GLN A 1153 -49.31 19.51 15.09
C GLN A 1153 -50.64 20.16 15.46
N SER A 1154 -51.45 19.47 16.27
CA SER A 1154 -52.73 19.94 16.79
C SER A 1154 -53.64 20.49 15.68
N GLY A 1155 -53.79 19.70 14.60
CA GLY A 1155 -54.65 20.03 13.47
C GLY A 1155 -54.06 21.02 12.46
N ARG A 1156 -52.86 21.58 12.69
CA ARG A 1156 -52.22 22.57 11.82
C ARG A 1156 -50.99 22.01 11.12
N LEU A 1157 -50.80 22.35 9.84
CA LEU A 1157 -49.60 22.00 9.07
C LEU A 1157 -48.41 22.81 9.62
N VAL A 1158 -47.32 22.12 9.98
CA VAL A 1158 -46.11 22.75 10.54
C VAL A 1158 -44.84 22.49 9.74
N ALA A 1159 -44.84 21.50 8.82
CA ALA A 1159 -43.78 21.31 7.83
C ALA A 1159 -44.29 20.59 6.58
N ASP A 1160 -43.68 20.87 5.42
CA ASP A 1160 -43.99 20.28 4.11
C ASP A 1160 -42.71 20.22 3.25
N VAL A 1161 -42.21 19.02 2.94
CA VAL A 1161 -40.97 18.81 2.17
C VAL A 1161 -41.19 17.81 1.02
N PRO A 1162 -40.61 18.06 -0.17
CA PRO A 1162 -40.47 17.02 -1.20
C PRO A 1162 -39.72 15.81 -0.64
N CYS A 1163 -40.15 14.60 -0.99
CA CYS A 1163 -39.65 13.37 -0.40
C CYS A 1163 -39.61 12.23 -1.42
N VAL A 1164 -38.43 11.62 -1.57
CA VAL A 1164 -38.20 10.37 -2.30
C VAL A 1164 -37.58 9.38 -1.31
N PRO A 1165 -38.38 8.62 -0.56
CA PRO A 1165 -37.87 7.78 0.52
C PRO A 1165 -37.27 6.48 0.00
N ASN A 1166 -36.29 5.93 0.72
CA ASN A 1166 -35.89 4.53 0.59
C ASN A 1166 -37.07 3.63 1.03
N ARG A 1167 -37.61 2.87 0.07
CA ARG A 1167 -38.77 1.98 0.26
C ARG A 1167 -38.40 0.52 0.48
N GLY A 1168 -37.13 0.22 0.78
CA GLY A 1168 -36.75 -1.14 1.14
C GLY A 1168 -37.56 -1.63 2.35
N PRO A 1169 -37.77 -2.95 2.50
CA PRO A 1169 -38.56 -3.50 3.59
C PRO A 1169 -37.86 -3.27 4.95
N TRP A 1170 -38.64 -2.96 5.99
CA TRP A 1170 -38.16 -2.95 7.37
C TRP A 1170 -38.76 -4.13 8.11
N THR A 1171 -37.95 -5.10 8.52
CA THR A 1171 -38.45 -6.33 9.14
C THR A 1171 -38.59 -6.26 10.66
N GLY A 1172 -38.21 -5.14 11.28
CA GLY A 1172 -38.28 -4.94 12.73
C GLY A 1172 -39.68 -4.55 13.22
N PRO A 1173 -39.92 -4.61 14.54
CA PRO A 1173 -41.21 -4.27 15.13
C PRO A 1173 -41.53 -2.77 15.03
N LEU A 1174 -42.82 -2.43 15.16
CA LEU A 1174 -43.26 -1.08 15.47
C LEU A 1174 -43.04 -0.83 16.97
N CYS A 1175 -42.23 0.17 17.31
CA CYS A 1175 -42.00 0.65 18.66
C CYS A 1175 -42.82 1.92 18.93
N VAL A 1176 -43.47 2.00 20.09
CA VAL A 1176 -44.13 3.24 20.58
C VAL A 1176 -43.52 3.62 21.93
N GLY A 1177 -42.99 4.84 22.01
CA GLY A 1177 -42.28 5.39 23.16
C GLY A 1177 -40.78 5.18 23.18
N GLN A 1178 -40.21 4.58 22.13
CA GLN A 1178 -38.79 4.27 21.98
C GLN A 1178 -38.43 4.15 20.49
N TYR A 1179 -37.17 4.36 20.16
CA TYR A 1179 -36.64 4.13 18.82
C TYR A 1179 -36.58 2.62 18.49
N SER A 1180 -36.46 2.27 17.21
CA SER A 1180 -36.38 0.87 16.77
C SER A 1180 -35.14 0.13 17.34
N ARG A 1181 -34.13 0.87 17.83
CA ARG A 1181 -33.07 0.36 18.71
C ARG A 1181 -33.25 0.90 20.12
N ALA A 1182 -33.28 0.01 21.10
CA ALA A 1182 -33.41 0.40 22.50
C ALA A 1182 -32.16 1.16 22.98
N ALA A 1183 -32.31 2.44 23.32
CA ALA A 1183 -31.32 3.21 24.07
C ALA A 1183 -32.00 4.26 24.96
N GLN A 1184 -31.35 4.65 26.06
CA GLN A 1184 -31.93 5.61 27.02
C GLN A 1184 -32.18 6.99 26.41
N ASP A 1185 -31.32 7.45 25.49
CA ASP A 1185 -31.41 8.79 24.88
C ASP A 1185 -32.67 9.03 24.03
N TYR A 1186 -33.31 7.96 23.55
CA TYR A 1186 -34.50 7.98 22.67
C TYR A 1186 -35.82 7.72 23.41
N GLN A 1187 -35.76 7.50 24.72
CA GLN A 1187 -36.92 7.14 25.52
C GLN A 1187 -37.87 8.34 25.69
N VAL A 1188 -39.16 8.14 25.38
CA VAL A 1188 -40.19 9.11 25.78
C VAL A 1188 -40.45 8.97 27.28
N LYS A 1189 -40.46 10.11 27.98
CA LYS A 1189 -40.94 10.23 29.36
C LYS A 1189 -42.23 11.03 29.35
N GLY A 1190 -43.36 10.34 29.50
CA GLY A 1190 -44.68 10.95 29.37
C GLY A 1190 -45.74 9.96 28.90
N LEU A 1191 -46.73 10.43 28.14
CA LEU A 1191 -47.92 9.68 27.77
C LEU A 1191 -48.12 9.61 26.26
N VAL A 1192 -48.61 8.47 25.75
CA VAL A 1192 -49.04 8.31 24.35
C VAL A 1192 -50.43 7.68 24.29
N SER A 1193 -51.27 8.14 23.36
CA SER A 1193 -52.62 7.60 23.13
C SER A 1193 -52.99 7.65 21.64
N GLY A 1194 -54.03 6.91 21.26
CA GLY A 1194 -54.68 7.04 19.95
C GLY A 1194 -53.78 6.74 18.74
N VAL A 1195 -52.92 5.72 18.84
CA VAL A 1195 -51.99 5.34 17.75
C VAL A 1195 -52.78 4.77 16.57
N LYS A 1196 -52.62 5.37 15.39
CA LYS A 1196 -53.23 4.91 14.13
C LYS A 1196 -52.23 4.98 12.99
N ILE A 1197 -52.36 4.05 12.03
CA ILE A 1197 -51.61 4.04 10.78
C ILE A 1197 -52.61 3.88 9.63
N TYR A 1198 -52.42 4.66 8.56
CA TYR A 1198 -53.21 4.61 7.33
C TYR A 1198 -52.28 4.40 6.14
N GLN A 1199 -52.71 3.63 5.13
CA GLN A 1199 -51.99 3.51 3.85
C GLN A 1199 -52.44 4.55 2.82
N ARG A 1200 -52.71 5.76 3.31
CA ARG A 1200 -53.05 6.95 2.52
C ARG A 1200 -52.59 8.20 3.25
N ALA A 1201 -52.43 9.30 2.52
CA ALA A 1201 -52.26 10.61 3.13
C ALA A 1201 -53.63 11.14 3.61
N LEU A 1202 -53.75 11.50 4.89
CA LEU A 1202 -54.91 12.24 5.39
C LEU A 1202 -54.89 13.68 4.85
N SER A 1203 -56.06 14.20 4.49
CA SER A 1203 -56.22 15.61 4.13
C SER A 1203 -56.12 16.51 5.36
N ALA A 1204 -55.76 17.78 5.15
CA ALA A 1204 -55.69 18.76 6.24
C ALA A 1204 -57.03 18.90 7.00
N ALA A 1205 -58.17 18.72 6.33
CA ALA A 1205 -59.49 18.75 6.97
C ALA A 1205 -59.73 17.53 7.88
N GLU A 1206 -59.31 16.34 7.45
CA GLU A 1206 -59.39 15.12 8.27
C GLU A 1206 -58.49 15.23 9.50
N VAL A 1207 -57.26 15.73 9.34
CA VAL A 1207 -56.31 15.96 10.44
C VAL A 1207 -56.85 17.00 11.43
N ALA A 1208 -57.41 18.11 10.93
CA ALA A 1208 -58.04 19.11 11.79
C ALA A 1208 -59.23 18.53 12.56
N SER A 1209 -60.03 17.65 11.93
CA SER A 1209 -61.14 16.98 12.61
C SER A 1209 -60.67 16.04 13.71
N SER A 1210 -59.62 15.25 13.49
CA SER A 1210 -59.14 14.29 14.49
C SER A 1210 -58.39 14.93 15.67
N SER A 1211 -58.00 16.20 15.55
CA SER A 1211 -57.35 16.97 16.61
C SER A 1211 -58.28 17.54 17.69
N LYS A 1212 -59.61 17.41 17.55
CA LYS A 1212 -60.59 18.10 18.43
C LYS A 1212 -60.81 17.44 19.80
N ASP A 1213 -60.48 16.17 19.95
CA ASP A 1213 -60.79 15.36 21.14
C ASP A 1213 -59.50 14.87 21.84
N PRO A 1214 -58.83 15.71 22.66
CA PRO A 1214 -57.66 15.29 23.42
C PRO A 1214 -58.01 14.22 24.48
N PRO A 1215 -57.07 13.31 24.81
CA PRO A 1215 -57.27 12.34 25.88
C PRO A 1215 -57.56 13.03 27.23
N ARG A 1216 -58.57 12.56 27.96
CA ARG A 1216 -58.91 13.06 29.31
C ARG A 1216 -57.99 12.42 30.35
N MET A 1217 -57.36 13.23 31.20
CA MET A 1217 -56.63 12.75 32.38
C MET A 1217 -57.63 12.41 33.49
N ILE A 1218 -57.58 11.19 34.03
CA ILE A 1218 -58.31 10.83 35.25
C ILE A 1218 -57.28 10.55 36.35
N GLY A 1219 -57.35 11.35 37.43
CA GLY A 1219 -56.75 11.06 38.73
C GLY A 1219 -55.27 11.45 38.90
N GLY A 1220 -55.04 12.57 39.58
CA GLY A 1220 -53.80 12.80 40.31
C GLY A 1220 -53.86 12.15 41.70
N THR A 1221 -52.75 11.53 42.09
CA THR A 1221 -52.16 11.56 43.43
C THR A 1221 -50.66 11.49 43.26
#